data_AF-A0AAU5UJR6-F1
#
_entry.id   AF-A0AAU5UJR6-F1
#
_cell.length_a   1.000
_cell.length_b   1.000
_cell.length_c   1.000
_cell.angle_alpha   90.00
_cell.angle_beta   90.00
_cell.angle_gamma   90.00
#
_symmetry.space_group_name_H-M   'P 1'
#
loop_
_entity.id
_entity.type
_entity.pdbx_description
1 polymer ?
#
loop_
_entity_poly.entity_id
_entity_poly.type
_entity_poly.pdbx_seq_one_letter_code
_entity_poly.pdbx_strand_id
1 'polypeptide(L)'
;MPEDTVQVLLRRRRLVDVTTLTPAVRRTAWQWLRRPLTVQTGLSALQADLIQRGFLLSVGLYRYCASLSAPALAGFGRALLELLDAESGHDTHHTPLFRGFPESVPGNTETFYVNRVFARLLQEPDQPCVLCGDTKTVHPVSPCAHLVCRTCWDGSDLSACPLCLRRIDRKDPFLRPSFDEEQPAHVLSDRLRLLSPATDDSARETVEALLARRAPLSAADRADLLVLLDGADPSWLPDEIPVRETRALVIAHFLADDPELIDRTDTATDVLRLIFALMDADPGLRTPPARRKSLPRATRRLVLQRLDRMPVETLVEDLLRHERAWKRIAENLHPFEFATRFPVAALAFAVLRRTDLDLRTAAGRAVAGEAAAQPLIRVEDGRLVMSTFAARVEAAFAQGRPEQALDLLRERPGDLVRRLVHLARVLPPERHAMLVEALTTAVSDVSPAVITAALGQVRTPPGDLRLFFPRGGTARIWTAVDEREPLPGEPALELSGVLTGEMLRRATDLPRWRRAFLDEELARLAAPGSERSASSSLLRMTRGSAVPIPQDELLRLFLHWVEPAGRRIDLDLSVAVFDEEWGFVGLCDYTRLRFDQDALVHSGDLTSAPAPQGSTEFVDIDLRAVRRVDGRYVLPVVFSYNDVPFDQLERGFVGVMRQPNGLFDPAAVEERFDLSGPAKILMPFGVDLQTKELRWYDVNLGAAGYGHNVARYGGQLGLMAATLEEVHGAGDRVSLWELCCWHAAARADEIAVRCADGSVVGYRREPSEELAAFARRVTARLEPDRRWDEDAADRADFVAVLAGDVTPRPGAEVYALHPRLLDHASVALIDAPHLLAVLAPDTRARATLRAV
;
A
#
# COMPACT_ATOMS: atom_id res chain seq x y z
N MET A 1 1.13 -24.80 -13.26
CA MET A 1 1.31 -23.36 -13.55
C MET A 1 2.80 -23.00 -13.41
N PRO A 2 3.28 -21.85 -13.90
CA PRO A 2 4.62 -21.34 -13.54
C PRO A 2 4.76 -21.18 -12.02
N GLU A 3 5.97 -21.38 -11.49
CA GLU A 3 6.23 -21.31 -10.04
C GLU A 3 5.86 -19.94 -9.45
N ASP A 4 6.19 -18.85 -10.14
CA ASP A 4 5.88 -17.49 -9.69
C ASP A 4 4.35 -17.25 -9.56
N THR A 5 3.54 -17.86 -10.44
CA THR A 5 2.07 -17.80 -10.36
C THR A 5 1.55 -18.48 -9.09
N VAL A 6 2.18 -19.59 -8.67
CA VAL A 6 1.82 -20.30 -7.43
C VAL A 6 2.08 -19.41 -6.20
N GLN A 7 3.21 -18.71 -6.18
CA GLN A 7 3.55 -17.79 -5.09
C GLN A 7 2.54 -16.65 -4.98
N VAL A 8 2.10 -16.09 -6.12
CA VAL A 8 1.08 -15.04 -6.16
C VAL A 8 -0.24 -15.53 -5.58
N LEU A 9 -0.71 -16.73 -5.95
CA LEU A 9 -1.98 -17.28 -5.43
C LEU A 9 -1.91 -17.54 -3.91
N LEU A 10 -0.80 -18.09 -3.43
CA LEU A 10 -0.61 -18.36 -2.00
C LEU A 10 -0.60 -17.07 -1.18
N ARG A 11 0.21 -16.08 -1.60
CA ARG A 11 0.35 -14.79 -0.90
C ARG A 11 -0.97 -14.01 -0.89
N ARG A 12 -1.66 -13.96 -2.03
CA ARG A 12 -2.86 -13.09 -2.19
C ARG A 12 -4.13 -13.70 -1.65
N ARG A 13 -4.33 -15.01 -1.86
CA ARG A 13 -5.62 -15.68 -1.62
C ARG A 13 -5.50 -16.92 -0.74
N ARG A 14 -4.31 -17.22 -0.19
CA ARG A 14 -4.07 -18.44 0.59
C ARG A 14 -4.47 -19.72 -0.16
N LEU A 15 -4.36 -19.68 -1.49
CA LEU A 15 -4.66 -20.79 -2.39
C LEU A 15 -3.38 -21.54 -2.73
N VAL A 16 -3.42 -22.85 -2.59
CA VAL A 16 -2.28 -23.76 -2.76
C VAL A 16 -2.44 -24.53 -4.06
N ASP A 17 -1.57 -24.30 -5.04
CA ASP A 17 -1.51 -25.14 -6.25
C ASP A 17 -0.88 -26.50 -5.89
N VAL A 18 -1.78 -27.44 -5.62
CA VAL A 18 -1.43 -28.80 -5.20
C VAL A 18 -0.65 -29.57 -6.26
N THR A 19 -0.85 -29.27 -7.54
CA THR A 19 -0.23 -30.01 -8.65
C THR A 19 1.22 -29.58 -8.83
N THR A 20 1.46 -28.28 -8.86
CA THR A 20 2.81 -27.72 -9.05
C THR A 20 3.70 -27.98 -7.83
N LEU A 21 3.14 -27.91 -6.61
CA LEU A 21 3.90 -28.12 -5.37
C LEU A 21 4.18 -29.58 -5.03
N THR A 22 3.50 -30.54 -5.67
CA THR A 22 3.72 -31.97 -5.39
C THR A 22 4.80 -32.54 -6.32
N PRO A 23 6.00 -32.86 -5.81
CA PRO A 23 7.08 -33.34 -6.66
C PRO A 23 6.81 -34.73 -7.21
N ALA A 24 7.30 -35.00 -8.42
CA ALA A 24 7.27 -36.34 -9.00
C ALA A 24 8.13 -37.31 -8.16
N VAL A 25 7.48 -38.29 -7.52
CA VAL A 25 8.18 -39.29 -6.70
C VAL A 25 8.92 -40.28 -7.61
N ARG A 26 10.25 -40.14 -7.72
CA ARG A 26 11.10 -41.16 -8.34
C ARG A 26 11.30 -42.31 -7.36
N ARG A 27 10.88 -43.52 -7.74
CA ARG A 27 11.10 -44.74 -6.96
C ARG A 27 12.60 -45.08 -6.89
N THR A 28 13.32 -44.61 -5.89
CA THR A 28 14.62 -45.19 -5.51
C THR A 28 14.46 -45.89 -4.16
N ALA A 29 14.39 -47.21 -4.23
CA ALA A 29 14.00 -48.13 -3.15
C ALA A 29 14.95 -48.17 -1.92
N TRP A 30 16.02 -47.38 -1.88
CA TRP A 30 17.13 -47.58 -0.94
C TRP A 30 17.19 -46.61 0.25
N GLN A 31 16.48 -45.48 0.23
CA GLN A 31 16.59 -44.47 1.30
C GLN A 31 15.69 -44.71 2.53
N TRP A 32 14.78 -45.70 2.50
CA TRP A 32 13.65 -45.76 3.45
C TRP A 32 13.71 -46.86 4.51
N LEU A 33 14.81 -47.60 4.59
CA LEU A 33 14.97 -48.74 5.53
C LEU A 33 15.24 -48.33 6.99
N ARG A 34 15.18 -47.04 7.37
CA ARG A 34 15.53 -46.61 8.74
C ARG A 34 14.43 -46.00 9.62
N ARG A 35 13.21 -45.78 9.12
CA ARG A 35 11.94 -45.57 9.89
C ARG A 35 10.79 -45.28 8.91
N PRO A 36 9.73 -46.10 8.79
CA PRO A 36 8.61 -45.77 7.92
C PRO A 36 7.77 -44.67 8.57
N LEU A 37 7.91 -43.43 8.11
CA LEU A 37 6.96 -42.35 8.44
C LEU A 37 5.63 -42.68 7.74
N THR A 38 4.56 -42.86 8.53
CA THR A 38 3.21 -43.05 7.97
C THR A 38 2.69 -41.71 7.45
N VAL A 39 1.78 -41.74 6.47
CA VAL A 39 1.10 -40.53 5.96
C VAL A 39 0.45 -39.76 7.10
N GLN A 40 -0.19 -40.45 8.05
CA GLN A 40 -0.81 -39.81 9.22
C GLN A 40 0.19 -39.08 10.11
N THR A 41 1.39 -39.66 10.33
CA THR A 41 2.45 -39.02 11.11
C THR A 41 2.98 -37.78 10.37
N GLY A 42 3.22 -37.90 9.06
CA GLY A 42 3.66 -36.78 8.23
C GLY A 42 2.64 -35.65 8.15
N LEU A 43 1.35 -35.98 8.08
CA LEU A 43 0.26 -35.00 8.04
C LEU A 43 0.11 -34.27 9.38
N SER A 44 0.25 -35.01 10.50
CA SER A 44 0.24 -34.41 11.84
C SER A 44 1.43 -33.47 12.03
N ALA A 45 2.62 -33.85 11.53
CA ALA A 45 3.81 -33.00 11.55
C ALA A 45 3.62 -31.73 10.72
N LEU A 46 3.17 -31.87 9.46
CA LEU A 46 2.88 -30.72 8.59
C LEU A 46 1.86 -29.78 9.23
N GLN A 47 0.79 -30.30 9.82
CA GLN A 47 -0.21 -29.47 10.47
C GLN A 47 0.34 -28.76 11.72
N ALA A 48 1.22 -29.41 12.49
CA ALA A 48 1.92 -28.75 13.59
C ALA A 48 2.83 -27.61 13.10
N ASP A 49 3.62 -27.85 12.04
CA ASP A 49 4.50 -26.85 11.44
C ASP A 49 3.72 -25.64 10.87
N LEU A 50 2.54 -25.90 10.30
CA LEU A 50 1.63 -24.86 9.81
C LEU A 50 1.00 -24.07 10.96
N ILE A 51 0.57 -24.74 12.03
CA ILE A 51 0.02 -24.07 13.22
C ILE A 51 1.06 -23.11 13.80
N GLN A 52 2.33 -23.52 13.92
CA GLN A 52 3.43 -22.66 14.36
C GLN A 52 3.62 -21.39 13.52
N ARG A 53 3.16 -21.41 12.25
CA ARG A 53 3.18 -20.27 11.32
C ARG A 53 1.85 -19.52 11.26
N GLY A 54 0.87 -19.92 12.06
CA GLY A 54 -0.47 -19.30 12.07
C GLY A 54 -1.40 -19.83 10.98
N PHE A 55 -1.22 -21.07 10.50
CA PHE A 55 -2.00 -21.65 9.40
C PHE A 55 -2.64 -23.00 9.73
N LEU A 56 -3.76 -23.28 9.06
CA LEU A 56 -4.46 -24.56 9.07
C LEU A 56 -4.80 -25.00 7.65
N LEU A 57 -4.82 -26.31 7.42
CA LEU A 57 -5.32 -26.89 6.18
C LEU A 57 -6.85 -26.85 6.15
N SER A 58 -7.44 -26.40 5.05
CA SER A 58 -8.87 -26.60 4.81
C SER A 58 -9.20 -28.08 4.67
N VAL A 59 -10.49 -28.43 4.78
CA VAL A 59 -10.96 -29.82 4.62
C VAL A 59 -10.55 -30.37 3.24
N GLY A 60 -10.63 -29.55 2.19
CA GLY A 60 -10.22 -29.94 0.84
C GLY A 60 -8.72 -30.22 0.75
N LEU A 61 -7.89 -29.33 1.30
CA LEU A 61 -6.44 -29.48 1.26
C LEU A 61 -5.94 -30.64 2.14
N TYR A 62 -6.56 -30.84 3.31
CA TYR A 62 -6.28 -31.98 4.19
C TYR A 62 -6.55 -33.31 3.48
N ARG A 63 -7.70 -33.44 2.80
CA ARG A 63 -8.04 -34.63 2.01
C ARG A 63 -7.04 -34.89 0.90
N TYR A 64 -6.60 -33.84 0.21
CA TYR A 64 -5.54 -33.96 -0.80
C TYR A 64 -4.25 -34.50 -0.18
N CYS A 65 -3.76 -33.89 0.90
CA CYS A 65 -2.53 -34.29 1.58
C CYS A 65 -2.61 -35.74 2.09
N ALA A 66 -3.76 -36.15 2.62
CA ALA A 66 -4.00 -37.52 3.09
C ALA A 66 -4.00 -38.56 1.94
N SER A 67 -4.26 -38.13 0.70
CA SER A 67 -4.22 -39.01 -0.48
C SER A 67 -2.80 -39.25 -1.02
N LEU A 68 -1.82 -38.43 -0.60
CA LEU A 68 -0.45 -38.52 -1.07
C LEU A 68 0.32 -39.71 -0.47
N SER A 69 1.31 -40.20 -1.21
CA SER A 69 2.34 -41.06 -0.64
C SER A 69 3.22 -40.28 0.35
N ALA A 70 3.80 -40.94 1.36
CA ALA A 70 4.64 -40.26 2.35
C ALA A 70 5.79 -39.40 1.75
N PRO A 71 6.51 -39.83 0.69
CA PRO A 71 7.52 -38.99 0.04
C PRO A 71 6.92 -37.78 -0.70
N ALA A 72 5.77 -37.95 -1.34
CA ALA A 72 5.07 -36.84 -2.00
C ALA A 72 4.58 -35.82 -0.97
N LEU A 73 4.02 -36.28 0.16
CA LEU A 73 3.60 -35.42 1.26
C LEU A 73 4.77 -34.65 1.87
N ALA A 74 5.92 -35.31 2.09
CA ALA A 74 7.11 -34.65 2.61
C ALA A 74 7.65 -33.57 1.64
N GLY A 75 7.63 -33.86 0.33
CA GLY A 75 8.03 -32.90 -0.69
C GLY A 75 7.07 -31.71 -0.81
N PHE A 76 5.76 -31.98 -0.86
CA PHE A 76 4.70 -30.98 -0.85
C PHE A 76 4.79 -30.08 0.39
N GLY A 77 4.88 -30.70 1.58
CA GLY A 77 4.98 -29.97 2.84
C GLY A 77 6.18 -29.05 2.89
N ARG A 78 7.36 -29.52 2.45
CA ARG A 78 8.57 -28.69 2.37
C ARG A 78 8.38 -27.48 1.46
N ALA A 79 7.90 -27.70 0.23
CA ALA A 79 7.70 -26.61 -0.73
C ALA A 79 6.68 -25.58 -0.21
N LEU A 80 5.59 -26.03 0.41
CA LEU A 80 4.60 -25.15 1.02
C LEU A 80 5.19 -24.32 2.16
N LEU A 81 5.93 -24.95 3.08
CA LEU A 81 6.57 -24.26 4.20
C LEU A 81 7.60 -23.23 3.73
N GLU A 82 8.44 -23.58 2.73
CA GLU A 82 9.42 -22.66 2.14
C GLU A 82 8.74 -21.38 1.58
N LEU A 83 7.59 -21.51 0.92
CA LEU A 83 6.84 -20.36 0.42
C LEU A 83 6.23 -19.49 1.53
N LEU A 84 5.67 -20.11 2.58
CA LEU A 84 5.10 -19.39 3.72
C LEU A 84 6.17 -18.69 4.56
N ASP A 85 7.35 -19.30 4.66
CA ASP A 85 8.49 -18.75 5.38
C ASP A 85 9.04 -17.50 4.68
N ALA A 86 9.12 -17.51 3.34
CA ALA A 86 9.51 -16.34 2.57
C ALA A 86 8.53 -15.15 2.71
N GLU A 87 7.23 -15.42 2.86
CA GLU A 87 6.21 -14.39 3.02
C GLU A 87 6.26 -13.73 4.41
N SER A 88 6.37 -14.54 5.47
CA SER A 88 6.47 -14.02 6.85
C SER A 88 7.84 -13.40 7.15
N GLY A 89 8.87 -13.80 6.41
CA GLY A 89 10.27 -13.50 6.73
C GLY A 89 10.93 -14.57 7.61
N HIS A 90 10.21 -15.64 7.98
CA HIS A 90 10.78 -16.75 8.76
C HIS A 90 11.91 -17.51 8.04
N ASP A 91 11.99 -17.40 6.70
CA ASP A 91 13.11 -17.92 5.90
C ASP A 91 14.44 -17.22 6.22
N THR A 92 14.37 -16.08 6.91
CA THR A 92 15.48 -15.21 7.19
C THR A 92 16.14 -15.58 8.51
N HIS A 93 17.47 -15.55 8.54
CA HIS A 93 18.21 -15.77 9.76
C HIS A 93 18.22 -14.50 10.63
N HIS A 94 17.20 -14.34 11.46
CA HIS A 94 17.10 -13.21 12.38
C HIS A 94 18.19 -13.28 13.46
N THR A 95 19.08 -12.31 13.48
CA THR A 95 20.13 -12.22 14.50
C THR A 95 20.35 -10.76 14.86
N PRO A 96 19.90 -10.31 16.04
CA PRO A 96 20.19 -8.98 16.56
C PRO A 96 21.66 -8.81 16.92
N LEU A 97 22.07 -7.58 17.27
CA LEU A 97 23.41 -7.33 17.81
C LEU A 97 23.61 -8.12 19.12
N PHE A 98 22.67 -7.99 20.07
CA PHE A 98 22.65 -8.71 21.34
C PHE A 98 21.75 -9.95 21.22
N ARG A 99 22.35 -11.14 21.20
CA ARG A 99 21.64 -12.41 20.96
C ARG A 99 20.73 -12.82 22.11
N GLY A 100 21.03 -12.40 23.34
CA GLY A 100 20.16 -12.56 24.51
C GLY A 100 19.09 -11.47 24.63
N PHE A 101 18.68 -10.83 23.53
CA PHE A 101 17.62 -9.82 23.54
C PHE A 101 16.28 -10.39 24.03
N PRO A 102 15.53 -9.65 24.89
CA PRO A 102 15.83 -8.30 25.39
C PRO A 102 16.74 -8.24 26.62
N GLU A 103 16.95 -9.35 27.33
CA GLU A 103 17.58 -9.36 28.66
C GLU A 103 19.05 -8.91 28.65
N SER A 104 19.82 -9.30 27.63
CA SER A 104 21.26 -9.01 27.56
C SER A 104 21.60 -7.59 27.09
N VAL A 105 20.61 -6.82 26.61
CA VAL A 105 20.84 -5.44 26.14
C VAL A 105 21.36 -4.59 27.29
N PRO A 106 22.45 -3.80 27.13
CA PRO A 106 23.01 -3.02 28.22
C PRO A 106 22.04 -2.03 28.84
N GLY A 107 21.96 -2.01 30.18
CA GLY A 107 21.18 -1.03 30.97
C GLY A 107 21.64 0.43 30.78
N ASN A 108 22.91 0.64 30.46
CA ASN A 108 23.51 1.96 30.25
C ASN A 108 24.17 2.03 28.86
N THR A 109 23.46 2.61 27.89
CA THR A 109 23.93 2.76 26.51
C THR A 109 25.16 3.67 26.40
N GLU A 110 25.26 4.71 27.25
CA GLU A 110 26.41 5.63 27.25
C GLU A 110 27.70 4.91 27.64
N THR A 111 27.66 4.06 28.67
CA THR A 111 28.84 3.27 29.08
C THR A 111 29.28 2.31 27.98
N PHE A 112 28.32 1.63 27.33
CA PHE A 112 28.60 0.79 26.17
C PHE A 112 29.27 1.60 25.04
N TYR A 113 28.72 2.77 24.71
CA TYR A 113 29.27 3.67 23.71
C TYR A 113 30.69 4.16 24.05
N VAL A 114 30.92 4.64 25.28
CA VAL A 114 32.21 5.15 25.73
C VAL A 114 33.26 4.04 25.68
N ASN A 115 32.97 2.87 26.23
CA ASN A 115 33.89 1.73 26.20
C ASN A 115 34.25 1.32 24.76
N ARG A 116 33.25 1.33 23.87
CA ARG A 116 33.42 1.04 22.46
C ARG A 116 34.35 2.03 21.77
N VAL A 117 34.07 3.33 21.92
CA VAL A 117 34.84 4.40 21.28
C VAL A 117 36.26 4.44 21.85
N PHE A 118 36.40 4.31 23.17
CA PHE A 118 37.70 4.26 23.84
C PHE A 118 38.55 3.09 23.34
N ALA A 119 37.99 1.88 23.29
CA ALA A 119 38.71 0.73 22.75
C ALA A 119 39.05 0.90 21.26
N ARG A 120 38.13 1.44 20.47
CA ARG A 120 38.35 1.66 19.03
C ARG A 120 39.46 2.68 18.74
N LEU A 121 39.57 3.74 19.54
CA LEU A 121 40.51 4.83 19.30
C LEU A 121 41.89 4.57 19.91
N LEU A 122 41.96 3.86 21.04
CA LEU A 122 43.18 3.76 21.84
C LEU A 122 43.82 2.37 21.86
N GLN A 123 43.14 1.32 21.39
CA GLN A 123 43.72 -0.02 21.36
C GLN A 123 44.72 -0.16 20.20
N GLU A 124 45.99 -0.38 20.53
CA GLU A 124 47.05 -0.73 19.58
C GLU A 124 47.36 -2.23 19.58
N PRO A 125 48.00 -2.76 18.50
CA PRO A 125 48.53 -4.11 18.49
C PRO A 125 49.51 -4.35 19.65
N ASP A 126 49.50 -5.56 20.21
CA ASP A 126 50.37 -6.01 21.31
C ASP A 126 50.25 -5.22 22.65
N GLN A 127 49.40 -4.19 22.70
CA GLN A 127 49.07 -3.46 23.92
C GLN A 127 48.09 -4.28 24.80
N PRO A 128 48.25 -4.27 26.14
CA PRO A 128 47.21 -4.77 27.03
C PRO A 128 45.85 -4.13 26.73
N CYS A 129 44.76 -4.85 26.98
CA CYS A 129 43.42 -4.32 26.73
C CYS A 129 43.23 -2.98 27.45
N VAL A 130 42.85 -1.93 26.71
CA VAL A 130 42.65 -0.60 27.30
C VAL A 130 41.47 -0.52 28.29
N LEU A 131 40.61 -1.53 28.33
CA LEU A 131 39.47 -1.60 29.25
C LEU A 131 39.77 -2.43 30.51
N CYS A 132 40.38 -3.63 30.38
CA CYS A 132 40.62 -4.52 31.52
C CYS A 132 42.10 -4.77 31.86
N GLY A 133 43.04 -4.31 31.03
CA GLY A 133 44.49 -4.51 31.23
C GLY A 133 45.02 -5.89 30.88
N ASP A 134 44.21 -6.80 30.34
CA ASP A 134 44.65 -8.15 29.98
C ASP A 134 45.50 -8.15 28.69
N THR A 135 46.67 -8.78 28.76
CA THR A 135 47.66 -8.87 27.68
C THR A 135 47.39 -9.91 26.60
N LYS A 136 46.48 -10.89 26.80
CA LYS A 136 46.34 -12.05 25.89
C LYS A 136 44.99 -12.17 25.20
N THR A 137 44.07 -11.25 25.47
CA THR A 137 42.66 -11.39 25.08
C THR A 137 42.25 -10.48 23.92
N VAL A 138 43.11 -9.58 23.48
CA VAL A 138 42.86 -8.68 22.36
C VAL A 138 43.26 -9.35 21.05
N HIS A 139 42.30 -9.53 20.14
CA HIS A 139 42.53 -10.15 18.83
C HIS A 139 41.84 -9.34 17.74
N PRO A 140 42.42 -9.20 16.53
CA PRO A 140 41.72 -8.61 15.41
C PRO A 140 40.52 -9.48 15.00
N VAL A 141 39.41 -8.85 14.61
CA VAL A 141 38.23 -9.56 14.07
C VAL A 141 38.06 -9.30 12.56
N SER A 142 37.69 -10.32 11.81
CA SER A 142 37.52 -10.26 10.36
C SER A 142 36.10 -9.80 9.96
N PRO A 143 35.89 -8.95 8.94
CA PRO A 143 36.88 -8.38 8.03
C PRO A 143 37.36 -6.99 8.45
N CYS A 144 36.79 -6.40 9.51
CA CYS A 144 37.05 -5.00 9.86
C CYS A 144 38.42 -4.75 10.51
N ALA A 145 39.13 -5.81 10.90
CA ALA A 145 40.43 -5.80 11.56
C ALA A 145 40.51 -5.02 12.89
N HIS A 146 39.35 -4.69 13.49
CA HIS A 146 39.32 -4.05 14.80
C HIS A 146 39.85 -5.01 15.88
N LEU A 147 40.66 -4.46 16.79
CA LEU A 147 41.25 -5.20 17.91
C LEU A 147 40.23 -5.32 19.06
N VAL A 148 39.72 -6.53 19.28
CA VAL A 148 38.62 -6.80 20.22
C VAL A 148 39.12 -7.67 21.37
N CYS A 149 38.89 -7.22 22.61
CA CYS A 149 39.14 -8.00 23.81
C CYS A 149 38.01 -9.03 24.04
N ARG A 150 38.33 -10.33 23.97
CA ARG A 150 37.39 -11.45 24.16
C ARG A 150 36.90 -11.66 25.61
N THR A 151 37.36 -10.82 26.53
CA THR A 151 36.95 -10.81 27.95
C THR A 151 36.06 -9.62 28.27
N CYS A 152 36.34 -8.44 27.69
CA CYS A 152 35.48 -7.26 27.87
C CYS A 152 34.21 -7.32 27.03
N TRP A 153 34.25 -8.06 25.92
CA TRP A 153 33.14 -8.21 24.99
C TRP A 153 32.74 -9.68 24.93
N ASP A 154 31.47 -9.98 25.21
CA ASP A 154 30.99 -11.35 25.19
C ASP A 154 30.61 -11.79 23.77
N GLY A 155 31.37 -12.71 23.23
CA GLY A 155 31.14 -13.29 21.91
C GLY A 155 30.03 -14.34 21.85
N SER A 156 29.51 -14.82 22.99
CA SER A 156 28.27 -15.62 22.99
C SER A 156 27.04 -14.73 22.77
N ASP A 157 27.03 -13.54 23.35
CA ASP A 157 25.94 -12.59 23.22
C ASP A 157 26.04 -11.70 21.97
N LEU A 158 27.23 -11.18 21.62
CA LEU A 158 27.36 -10.29 20.46
C LEU A 158 27.41 -11.05 19.13
N SER A 159 26.65 -10.60 18.13
CA SER A 159 26.64 -11.19 16.78
C SER A 159 27.51 -10.47 15.75
N ALA A 160 28.13 -9.36 16.14
CA ALA A 160 28.90 -8.47 15.28
C ALA A 160 30.16 -7.97 15.99
N CYS A 161 31.01 -7.21 15.29
CA CYS A 161 32.14 -6.54 15.93
C CYS A 161 31.61 -5.54 16.98
N PRO A 162 31.98 -5.62 18.26
CA PRO A 162 31.50 -4.67 19.27
C PRO A 162 31.93 -3.23 18.98
N LEU A 163 33.00 -3.01 18.20
CA LEU A 163 33.59 -1.70 17.98
C LEU A 163 32.96 -0.91 16.84
N CYS A 164 32.75 -1.57 15.69
CA CYS A 164 32.11 -0.93 14.54
C CYS A 164 30.68 -1.40 14.28
N LEU A 165 30.18 -2.37 15.03
CA LEU A 165 28.83 -2.92 14.91
C LEU A 165 28.53 -3.54 13.54
N ARG A 166 29.58 -3.79 12.74
CA ARG A 166 29.46 -4.50 11.47
C ARG A 166 29.48 -6.00 11.69
N ARG A 167 28.73 -6.71 10.86
CA ARG A 167 28.78 -8.17 10.77
C ARG A 167 30.22 -8.61 10.46
N ILE A 168 30.66 -9.63 11.18
CA ILE A 168 31.99 -10.21 11.06
C ILE A 168 31.92 -11.62 10.48
N ASP A 169 33.07 -12.18 10.12
CA ASP A 169 33.16 -13.56 9.64
C ASP A 169 32.54 -14.52 10.69
N ARG A 170 31.60 -15.37 10.25
CA ARG A 170 30.90 -16.34 11.10
C ARG A 170 31.86 -17.34 11.75
N LYS A 171 33.04 -17.54 11.17
CA LYS A 171 34.09 -18.42 11.68
C LYS A 171 35.11 -17.70 12.55
N ASP A 172 34.94 -16.38 12.76
CA ASP A 172 35.82 -15.63 13.63
C ASP A 172 35.74 -16.19 15.06
N PRO A 173 36.87 -16.52 15.72
CA PRO A 173 36.85 -17.10 17.06
C PRO A 173 36.27 -16.18 18.15
N PHE A 174 36.03 -14.90 17.84
CA PHE A 174 35.24 -14.04 18.70
C PHE A 174 33.80 -14.57 18.86
N LEU A 175 33.14 -14.99 17.78
CA LEU A 175 31.75 -15.45 17.83
C LEU A 175 31.68 -16.85 18.46
N ARG A 176 31.13 -16.93 19.68
CA ARG A 176 30.89 -18.19 20.39
C ARG A 176 29.44 -18.66 20.14
N PRO A 177 29.15 -19.97 20.27
CA PRO A 177 27.77 -20.46 20.27
C PRO A 177 26.92 -19.72 21.31
N SER A 178 25.70 -19.35 20.92
CA SER A 178 24.68 -18.84 21.85
C SER A 178 24.06 -20.00 22.62
N PHE A 179 23.55 -19.76 23.82
CA PHE A 179 22.64 -20.68 24.50
C PHE A 179 21.23 -20.42 23.96
N ASP A 180 20.79 -21.20 22.97
CA ASP A 180 19.42 -21.10 22.49
C ASP A 180 18.52 -21.88 23.45
N GLU A 181 17.72 -21.18 24.25
CA GLU A 181 16.55 -21.79 24.87
C GLU A 181 15.43 -21.84 23.82
N GLU A 182 15.23 -23.00 23.20
CA GLU A 182 14.03 -23.26 22.40
C GLU A 182 12.80 -23.21 23.32
N GLN A 183 12.12 -22.06 23.36
CA GLN A 183 10.80 -21.99 23.97
C GLN A 183 9.77 -22.64 23.03
N PRO A 184 8.90 -23.52 23.54
CA PRO A 184 7.84 -24.10 22.73
C PRO A 184 6.91 -22.99 22.24
N ALA A 185 6.69 -22.94 20.92
CA ALA A 185 5.78 -21.98 20.31
C ALA A 185 4.35 -22.17 20.86
N HIS A 186 3.80 -21.14 21.49
CA HIS A 186 2.39 -21.10 21.89
C HIS A 186 1.61 -20.22 20.92
N VAL A 187 0.95 -20.84 19.94
CA VAL A 187 0.14 -20.12 18.96
C VAL A 187 -1.26 -19.89 19.50
N LEU A 188 -1.68 -18.63 19.56
CA LEU A 188 -3.05 -18.27 19.92
C LEU A 188 -4.00 -18.63 18.78
N SER A 189 -5.12 -19.28 19.12
CA SER A 189 -6.10 -19.80 18.14
C SER A 189 -6.76 -18.70 17.31
N ASP A 190 -6.85 -17.48 17.84
CA ASP A 190 -7.37 -16.31 17.13
C ASP A 190 -6.49 -15.91 15.95
N ARG A 191 -5.22 -16.35 15.86
CA ARG A 191 -4.29 -15.97 14.77
C ARG A 191 -4.29 -16.92 13.57
N LEU A 192 -5.05 -18.02 13.64
CA LEU A 192 -5.01 -19.05 12.60
C LEU A 192 -5.73 -18.61 11.32
N ARG A 193 -5.10 -18.93 10.18
CA ARG A 193 -5.61 -18.68 8.83
C ARG A 193 -5.74 -19.97 8.03
N LEU A 194 -6.77 -20.08 7.21
CA LEU A 194 -6.99 -21.28 6.40
C LEU A 194 -6.20 -21.24 5.08
N LEU A 195 -5.60 -22.37 4.71
CA LEU A 195 -5.02 -22.64 3.40
C LEU A 195 -5.96 -23.57 2.62
N SER A 196 -6.35 -23.16 1.42
CA SER A 196 -7.29 -23.90 0.56
C SER A 196 -6.65 -24.33 -0.76
N PRO A 197 -7.09 -25.43 -1.38
CA PRO A 197 -6.53 -25.85 -2.67
C PRO A 197 -6.93 -24.85 -3.77
N ALA A 198 -6.00 -24.51 -4.65
CA ALA A 198 -6.29 -23.77 -5.87
C ALA A 198 -7.06 -24.64 -6.87
N THR A 199 -7.90 -23.99 -7.68
CA THR A 199 -8.60 -24.56 -8.84
C THR A 199 -7.86 -24.20 -10.14
N ASP A 200 -8.17 -24.90 -11.22
CA ASP A 200 -7.62 -24.59 -12.56
C ASP A 200 -7.95 -23.14 -13.01
N ASP A 201 -9.06 -22.59 -12.51
CA ASP A 201 -9.51 -21.22 -12.79
C ASP A 201 -8.93 -20.17 -11.83
N SER A 202 -8.26 -20.56 -10.74
CA SER A 202 -7.83 -19.61 -9.69
C SER A 202 -6.90 -18.50 -10.20
N ALA A 203 -6.02 -18.81 -11.17
CA ALA A 203 -5.16 -17.82 -11.82
C ALA A 203 -5.98 -16.82 -12.65
N ARG A 204 -6.89 -17.34 -13.48
CA ARG A 204 -7.80 -16.55 -14.31
C ARG A 204 -8.69 -15.65 -13.46
N GLU A 205 -9.34 -16.18 -12.43
CA GLU A 205 -10.15 -15.41 -11.48
C GLU A 205 -9.34 -14.30 -10.80
N THR A 206 -8.07 -14.55 -10.46
CA THR A 206 -7.21 -13.55 -9.84
C THR A 206 -6.84 -12.44 -10.84
N VAL A 207 -6.58 -12.79 -12.11
CA VAL A 207 -6.37 -11.81 -13.19
C VAL A 207 -7.63 -11.00 -13.41
N GLU A 208 -8.78 -11.64 -13.60
CA GLU A 208 -10.08 -10.99 -13.79
C GLU A 208 -10.38 -10.04 -12.64
N ALA A 209 -10.17 -10.45 -11.39
CA ALA A 209 -10.34 -9.60 -10.21
C ALA A 209 -9.40 -8.39 -10.23
N LEU A 210 -8.11 -8.56 -10.54
CA LEU A 210 -7.14 -7.47 -10.63
C LEU A 210 -7.45 -6.49 -11.77
N LEU A 211 -7.92 -6.99 -12.91
CA LEU A 211 -8.26 -6.18 -14.08
C LEU A 211 -9.61 -5.47 -13.94
N ALA A 212 -10.56 -6.06 -13.22
CA ALA A 212 -11.87 -5.47 -12.92
C ALA A 212 -11.79 -4.36 -11.86
N ARG A 213 -10.70 -4.26 -11.10
CA ARG A 213 -10.50 -3.19 -10.12
C ARG A 213 -10.64 -1.82 -10.78
N ARG A 214 -11.36 -0.94 -10.09
CA ARG A 214 -11.53 0.47 -10.49
C ARG A 214 -10.64 1.44 -9.73
N ALA A 215 -9.86 0.94 -8.77
CA ALA A 215 -8.79 1.67 -8.10
C ALA A 215 -7.42 1.29 -8.69
N PRO A 216 -6.48 2.25 -8.82
CA PRO A 216 -5.11 1.98 -9.27
C PRO A 216 -4.43 0.88 -8.45
N LEU A 217 -3.81 -0.07 -9.13
CA LEU A 217 -3.06 -1.15 -8.48
C LEU A 217 -1.86 -0.59 -7.70
N SER A 218 -1.60 -1.17 -6.53
CA SER A 218 -0.34 -0.97 -5.79
C SER A 218 0.86 -1.48 -6.60
N ALA A 219 2.08 -1.12 -6.18
CA ALA A 219 3.29 -1.62 -6.83
C ALA A 219 3.38 -3.17 -6.76
N ALA A 220 3.01 -3.76 -5.61
CA ALA A 220 2.93 -5.20 -5.43
C ALA A 220 1.87 -5.84 -6.34
N ASP A 221 0.65 -5.30 -6.38
CA ASP A 221 -0.40 -5.80 -7.26
C ASP A 221 -0.02 -5.74 -8.74
N ARG A 222 0.71 -4.70 -9.14
CA ARG A 222 1.23 -4.58 -10.50
C ARG A 222 2.27 -5.66 -10.81
N ALA A 223 3.17 -5.95 -9.88
CA ALA A 223 4.14 -7.03 -10.04
C ALA A 223 3.44 -8.38 -10.15
N ASP A 224 2.46 -8.63 -9.27
CA ASP A 224 1.64 -9.85 -9.29
C ASP A 224 0.89 -10.00 -10.61
N LEU A 225 0.28 -8.92 -11.09
CA LEU A 225 -0.42 -8.94 -12.37
C LEU A 225 0.52 -9.31 -13.52
N LEU A 226 1.73 -8.76 -13.58
CA LEU A 226 2.68 -9.08 -14.65
C LEU A 226 3.06 -10.58 -14.64
N VAL A 227 3.33 -11.14 -13.45
CA VAL A 227 3.60 -12.58 -13.28
C VAL A 227 2.42 -13.43 -13.74
N LEU A 228 1.19 -13.02 -13.41
CA LEU A 228 -0.02 -13.73 -13.82
C LEU A 228 -0.26 -13.62 -15.34
N LEU A 229 0.08 -12.47 -15.96
CA LEU A 229 -0.08 -12.24 -17.39
C LEU A 229 0.88 -13.09 -18.25
N ASP A 230 2.08 -13.40 -17.75
CA ASP A 230 3.04 -14.27 -18.47
C ASP A 230 2.46 -15.66 -18.79
N GLY A 231 1.49 -16.13 -17.98
CA GLY A 231 0.76 -17.39 -18.20
C GLY A 231 -0.67 -17.20 -18.72
N ALA A 232 -1.09 -15.98 -19.05
CA ALA A 232 -2.46 -15.66 -19.42
C ALA A 232 -2.69 -15.75 -20.94
N ASP A 233 -3.89 -16.20 -21.31
CA ASP A 233 -4.37 -16.11 -22.69
C ASP A 233 -5.06 -14.75 -22.91
N PRO A 234 -4.90 -14.09 -24.07
CA PRO A 234 -5.60 -12.83 -24.38
C PRO A 234 -7.12 -12.89 -24.23
N SER A 235 -7.73 -14.08 -24.34
CA SER A 235 -9.17 -14.30 -24.07
C SER A 235 -9.58 -14.05 -22.61
N TRP A 236 -8.64 -14.02 -21.66
CA TRP A 236 -8.90 -13.67 -20.25
C TRP A 236 -9.09 -12.17 -20.06
N LEU A 237 -8.73 -11.35 -21.06
CA LEU A 237 -8.83 -9.91 -20.94
C LEU A 237 -10.29 -9.47 -21.00
N PRO A 238 -10.79 -8.75 -19.97
CA PRO A 238 -12.12 -8.19 -20.05
C PRO A 238 -12.18 -7.13 -21.15
N ASP A 239 -13.38 -6.93 -21.71
CA ASP A 239 -13.66 -5.87 -22.69
C ASP A 239 -13.15 -4.50 -22.20
N GLU A 240 -13.28 -4.27 -20.90
CA GLU A 240 -12.92 -3.01 -20.25
C GLU A 240 -11.99 -3.24 -19.07
N ILE A 241 -10.87 -2.51 -19.07
CA ILE A 241 -9.98 -2.38 -17.92
C ILE A 241 -10.15 -0.94 -17.40
N PRO A 242 -10.87 -0.72 -16.28
CA PRO A 242 -11.27 0.62 -15.86
C PRO A 242 -10.09 1.53 -15.51
N VAL A 243 -9.05 0.97 -14.90
CA VAL A 243 -7.86 1.72 -14.50
C VAL A 243 -6.92 1.87 -15.70
N ARG A 244 -6.71 3.13 -16.09
CA ARG A 244 -5.85 3.53 -17.23
C ARG A 244 -4.41 3.02 -17.15
N GLU A 245 -3.85 2.98 -15.95
CA GLU A 245 -2.48 2.54 -15.68
C GLU A 245 -2.34 1.02 -15.82
N THR A 246 -3.30 0.27 -15.25
CA THR A 246 -3.42 -1.17 -15.43
C THR A 246 -3.64 -1.53 -16.89
N ARG A 247 -4.53 -0.81 -17.58
CA ARG A 247 -4.78 -0.99 -19.02
C ARG A 247 -3.50 -0.81 -19.83
N ALA A 248 -2.72 0.23 -19.54
CA ALA A 248 -1.45 0.49 -20.23
C ALA A 248 -0.44 -0.65 -20.05
N LEU A 249 -0.43 -1.32 -18.88
CA LEU A 249 0.44 -2.48 -18.64
C LEU A 249 0.02 -3.70 -19.44
N VAL A 250 -1.27 -4.01 -19.42
CA VAL A 250 -1.83 -5.13 -20.19
C VAL A 250 -1.56 -4.91 -21.67
N ILE A 251 -1.83 -3.71 -22.19
CA ILE A 251 -1.53 -3.38 -23.58
C ILE A 251 -0.04 -3.53 -23.83
N ALA A 252 0.84 -2.99 -22.99
CA ALA A 252 2.29 -3.10 -23.18
C ALA A 252 2.79 -4.54 -23.24
N HIS A 253 2.19 -5.44 -22.45
CA HIS A 253 2.53 -6.85 -22.39
C HIS A 253 2.20 -7.55 -23.72
N PHE A 254 1.00 -7.32 -24.28
CA PHE A 254 0.54 -7.99 -25.51
C PHE A 254 0.80 -7.21 -26.81
N LEU A 255 1.25 -5.95 -26.77
CA LEU A 255 1.31 -5.06 -27.95
C LEU A 255 2.17 -5.61 -29.10
N ALA A 256 3.19 -6.40 -28.79
CA ALA A 256 4.07 -6.98 -29.80
C ALA A 256 3.34 -7.99 -30.69
N ASP A 257 2.43 -8.77 -30.09
CA ASP A 257 1.67 -9.82 -30.74
C ASP A 257 0.31 -9.30 -31.26
N ASP A 258 -0.30 -8.35 -30.54
CA ASP A 258 -1.60 -7.75 -30.86
C ASP A 258 -1.54 -6.21 -30.97
N PRO A 259 -1.04 -5.64 -32.10
CA PRO A 259 -0.90 -4.20 -32.28
C PRO A 259 -2.22 -3.40 -32.19
N GLU A 260 -3.36 -4.03 -32.47
CA GLU A 260 -4.68 -3.42 -32.43
C GLU A 260 -5.11 -3.01 -31.01
N LEU A 261 -4.52 -3.61 -29.96
CA LEU A 261 -4.78 -3.26 -28.56
C LEU A 261 -4.45 -1.80 -28.24
N ILE A 262 -3.62 -1.11 -29.05
CA ILE A 262 -3.35 0.32 -28.87
C ILE A 262 -4.63 1.17 -28.98
N ASP A 263 -5.64 0.72 -29.73
CA ASP A 263 -6.87 1.48 -29.90
C ASP A 263 -7.72 1.54 -28.63
N ARG A 264 -7.39 0.73 -27.61
CA ARG A 264 -7.95 0.81 -26.25
C ARG A 264 -7.39 1.97 -25.41
N THR A 265 -6.48 2.79 -25.95
CA THR A 265 -5.96 4.01 -25.28
C THR A 265 -6.79 5.23 -25.64
N ASP A 266 -7.54 5.79 -24.69
CA ASP A 266 -8.54 6.82 -25.01
C ASP A 266 -7.94 8.23 -25.08
N THR A 267 -6.88 8.49 -24.32
CA THR A 267 -6.28 9.82 -24.18
C THR A 267 -4.79 9.80 -24.48
N ALA A 268 -4.20 10.97 -24.76
CA ALA A 268 -2.76 11.06 -24.93
C ALA A 268 -2.04 10.68 -23.63
N THR A 269 -2.60 11.03 -22.47
CA THR A 269 -2.04 10.54 -21.19
C THR A 269 -1.99 9.01 -21.15
N ASP A 270 -3.01 8.29 -21.63
CA ASP A 270 -2.99 6.82 -21.68
C ASP A 270 -1.91 6.27 -22.63
N VAL A 271 -1.70 6.95 -23.77
CA VAL A 271 -0.57 6.64 -24.67
C VAL A 271 0.77 6.87 -23.99
N LEU A 272 0.92 7.93 -23.19
CA LEU A 272 2.14 8.16 -22.41
C LEU A 272 2.37 7.05 -21.38
N ARG A 273 1.32 6.58 -20.70
CA ARG A 273 1.40 5.44 -19.77
C ARG A 273 1.87 4.17 -20.45
N LEU A 274 1.33 3.90 -21.64
CA LEU A 274 1.74 2.76 -22.47
C LEU A 274 3.22 2.85 -22.83
N ILE A 275 3.69 4.03 -23.26
CA ILE A 275 5.12 4.24 -23.58
C ILE A 275 5.99 4.01 -22.34
N PHE A 276 5.56 4.48 -21.16
CA PHE A 276 6.29 4.23 -19.92
C PHE A 276 6.36 2.73 -19.60
N ALA A 277 5.24 2.00 -19.72
CA ALA A 277 5.22 0.56 -19.53
C ALA A 277 6.13 -0.19 -20.52
N LEU A 278 6.13 0.18 -21.81
CA LEU A 278 7.03 -0.40 -22.84
C LEU A 278 8.53 -0.14 -22.57
N MET A 279 8.82 0.91 -21.79
CA MET A 279 10.18 1.26 -21.36
C MET A 279 10.52 0.71 -19.96
N ASP A 280 9.74 -0.25 -19.46
CA ASP A 280 9.92 -0.88 -18.15
C ASP A 280 9.86 0.15 -16.99
N ALA A 281 9.10 1.24 -17.18
CA ALA A 281 8.91 2.32 -16.23
C ALA A 281 7.51 2.30 -15.58
N ASP A 282 7.29 3.18 -14.60
CA ASP A 282 6.02 3.28 -13.87
C ASP A 282 4.91 3.87 -14.75
N PRO A 283 3.85 3.10 -15.11
CA PRO A 283 2.70 3.61 -15.86
C PRO A 283 1.91 4.65 -15.06
N GLY A 284 2.15 4.79 -13.75
CA GLY A 284 1.65 5.88 -12.93
C GLY A 284 2.25 7.24 -13.23
N LEU A 285 3.26 7.31 -14.11
CA LEU A 285 3.98 8.53 -14.52
C LEU A 285 4.68 9.26 -13.35
N ARG A 286 4.98 8.57 -12.25
CA ARG A 286 5.63 9.18 -11.07
C ARG A 286 7.14 9.27 -11.26
N THR A 287 7.72 8.18 -11.75
CA THR A 287 9.17 8.07 -11.95
C THR A 287 9.46 7.99 -13.45
N PRO A 288 10.33 8.85 -13.99
CA PRO A 288 10.73 8.74 -15.38
C PRO A 288 11.50 7.43 -15.63
N PRO A 289 11.53 6.90 -16.87
CA PRO A 289 12.31 5.71 -17.19
C PRO A 289 13.79 5.88 -16.85
N ALA A 290 14.34 4.93 -16.08
CA ALA A 290 15.74 4.94 -15.64
C ALA A 290 16.71 4.88 -16.83
N ARG A 291 16.38 4.09 -17.85
CA ARG A 291 17.13 3.99 -19.12
C ARG A 291 16.21 4.28 -20.29
N ARG A 292 16.77 4.89 -21.34
CA ARG A 292 16.02 5.19 -22.58
C ARG A 292 16.03 3.96 -23.48
N LYS A 293 15.05 3.08 -23.33
CA LYS A 293 14.81 1.98 -24.29
C LYS A 293 14.28 2.58 -25.59
N SER A 294 14.95 2.32 -26.71
CA SER A 294 14.49 2.75 -28.03
C SER A 294 13.25 1.95 -28.43
N LEU A 295 12.16 2.63 -28.81
CA LEU A 295 10.99 1.92 -29.33
C LEU A 295 11.27 1.47 -30.77
N PRO A 296 10.81 0.28 -31.20
CA PRO A 296 10.87 -0.12 -32.61
C PRO A 296 10.15 0.89 -33.52
N ARG A 297 10.63 1.06 -34.75
CA ARG A 297 10.04 2.02 -35.72
C ARG A 297 8.56 1.74 -35.98
N ALA A 298 8.14 0.47 -35.97
CA ALA A 298 6.74 0.07 -36.09
C ALA A 298 5.90 0.61 -34.92
N THR A 299 6.35 0.41 -33.69
CA THR A 299 5.69 0.92 -32.47
C THR A 299 5.62 2.44 -32.44
N ARG A 300 6.67 3.16 -32.87
CA ARG A 300 6.65 4.64 -32.98
C ARG A 300 5.56 5.13 -33.92
N ARG A 301 5.44 4.51 -35.10
CA ARG A 301 4.41 4.83 -36.09
C ARG A 301 3.01 4.57 -35.54
N LEU A 302 2.83 3.45 -34.83
CA LEU A 302 1.56 3.08 -34.21
C LEU A 302 1.13 4.11 -33.15
N VAL A 303 2.06 4.51 -32.28
CA VAL A 303 1.86 5.57 -31.27
C VAL A 303 1.48 6.91 -31.92
N LEU A 304 2.25 7.35 -32.92
CA LEU A 304 1.97 8.62 -33.60
C LEU A 304 0.62 8.59 -34.32
N GLN A 305 0.28 7.48 -34.99
CA GLN A 305 -1.03 7.30 -35.61
C GLN A 305 -2.17 7.36 -34.60
N ARG A 306 -1.98 6.78 -33.40
CA ARG A 306 -2.99 6.84 -32.34
C ARG A 306 -3.19 8.26 -31.83
N LEU A 307 -2.11 9.00 -31.59
CA LEU A 307 -2.17 10.41 -31.18
C LEU A 307 -2.83 11.29 -32.24
N ASP A 308 -2.55 11.03 -33.53
CA ASP A 308 -3.06 11.82 -34.65
C ASP A 308 -4.58 11.74 -34.83
N ARG A 309 -5.20 10.64 -34.35
CA ARG A 309 -6.65 10.43 -34.38
C ARG A 309 -7.40 11.15 -33.24
N MET A 310 -6.67 11.77 -32.29
CA MET A 310 -7.28 12.43 -31.13
C MET A 310 -7.70 13.87 -31.44
N PRO A 311 -8.75 14.40 -30.78
CA PRO A 311 -9.11 15.81 -30.90
C PRO A 311 -7.97 16.73 -30.45
N VAL A 312 -7.61 17.71 -31.29
CA VAL A 312 -6.42 18.57 -31.08
C VAL A 312 -6.39 19.24 -29.71
N GLU A 313 -7.51 19.83 -29.26
CA GLU A 313 -7.59 20.49 -27.95
C GLU A 313 -7.19 19.53 -26.82
N THR A 314 -7.84 18.37 -26.74
CA THR A 314 -7.57 17.37 -25.69
C THR A 314 -6.16 16.79 -25.77
N LEU A 315 -5.65 16.55 -27.00
CA LEU A 315 -4.29 16.06 -27.23
C LEU A 315 -3.25 17.05 -26.70
N VAL A 316 -3.36 18.33 -27.07
CA VAL A 316 -2.42 19.36 -26.63
C VAL A 316 -2.50 19.58 -25.13
N GLU A 317 -3.70 19.60 -24.53
CA GLU A 317 -3.87 19.74 -23.08
C GLU A 317 -3.17 18.62 -22.30
N ASP A 318 -3.33 17.38 -22.74
CA ASP A 318 -2.68 16.23 -22.12
C ASP A 318 -1.16 16.23 -22.32
N LEU A 319 -0.68 16.71 -23.47
CA LEU A 319 0.75 16.89 -23.71
C LEU A 319 1.35 17.92 -22.75
N LEU A 320 0.69 19.07 -22.60
CA LEU A 320 1.12 20.14 -21.69
C LEU A 320 1.04 19.72 -20.23
N ARG A 321 0.02 18.92 -19.84
CA ARG A 321 -0.10 18.36 -18.49
C ARG A 321 1.12 17.54 -18.07
N HIS A 322 1.78 16.88 -19.03
CA HIS A 322 2.97 16.06 -18.83
C HIS A 322 4.17 16.58 -19.63
N GLU A 323 4.35 17.91 -19.66
CA GLU A 323 5.27 18.60 -20.58
C GLU A 323 6.68 17.99 -20.63
N ARG A 324 7.31 17.84 -19.46
CA ARG A 324 8.68 17.32 -19.36
C ARG A 324 8.80 15.88 -19.86
N ALA A 325 7.82 15.04 -19.54
CA ALA A 325 7.80 13.64 -19.96
C ALA A 325 7.64 13.56 -21.48
N TRP A 326 6.68 14.28 -22.05
CA TRP A 326 6.45 14.28 -23.49
C TRP A 326 7.60 14.88 -24.29
N LYS A 327 8.24 15.96 -23.82
CA LYS A 327 9.43 16.52 -24.48
C LYS A 327 10.54 15.47 -24.60
N ARG A 328 10.75 14.68 -23.55
CA ARG A 328 11.72 13.58 -23.50
C ARG A 328 11.30 12.41 -24.39
N ILE A 329 10.03 12.01 -24.39
CA ILE A 329 9.52 10.93 -25.25
C ILE A 329 9.56 11.31 -26.73
N ALA A 330 9.34 12.58 -27.07
CA ALA A 330 9.40 13.07 -28.45
C ALA A 330 10.78 12.89 -29.10
N GLU A 331 11.87 12.83 -28.32
CA GLU A 331 13.20 12.48 -28.84
C GLU A 331 13.26 11.04 -29.37
N ASN A 332 12.42 10.12 -28.86
CA ASN A 332 12.33 8.73 -29.30
C ASN A 332 11.29 8.55 -30.42
N LEU A 333 10.15 9.26 -30.33
CA LEU A 333 9.07 9.15 -31.32
C LEU A 333 9.38 9.83 -32.65
N HIS A 334 10.21 10.88 -32.67
CA HIS A 334 10.48 11.72 -33.85
C HIS A 334 9.21 12.20 -34.58
N PRO A 335 8.30 12.94 -33.90
CA PRO A 335 6.99 13.31 -34.46
C PRO A 335 7.08 14.08 -35.78
N PHE A 336 8.11 14.91 -35.97
CA PHE A 336 8.29 15.71 -37.18
C PHE A 336 8.75 14.90 -38.39
N GLU A 337 9.31 13.70 -38.21
CA GLU A 337 9.67 12.80 -39.31
C GLU A 337 8.42 12.35 -40.10
N PHE A 338 7.28 12.24 -39.41
CA PHE A 338 6.01 11.78 -39.98
C PHE A 338 4.96 12.89 -40.09
N ALA A 339 5.35 14.17 -40.01
CA ALA A 339 4.41 15.30 -39.92
C ALA A 339 3.43 15.42 -41.10
N THR A 340 3.81 14.97 -42.30
CA THR A 340 2.90 14.96 -43.46
C THR A 340 1.87 13.84 -43.40
N ARG A 341 2.16 12.77 -42.64
CA ARG A 341 1.27 11.63 -42.44
C ARG A 341 0.44 11.76 -41.17
N PHE A 342 1.01 12.39 -40.14
CA PHE A 342 0.42 12.60 -38.82
C PHE A 342 0.49 14.09 -38.42
N PRO A 343 -0.23 14.98 -39.11
CA PRO A 343 -0.14 16.43 -38.91
C PRO A 343 -0.68 16.90 -37.56
N VAL A 344 -1.70 16.24 -37.01
CA VAL A 344 -2.30 16.58 -35.70
C VAL A 344 -1.31 16.25 -34.58
N ALA A 345 -0.70 15.06 -34.63
CA ALA A 345 0.33 14.69 -33.67
C ALA A 345 1.53 15.66 -33.74
N ALA A 346 1.98 15.99 -34.96
CA ALA A 346 3.08 16.93 -35.16
C ALA A 346 2.76 18.35 -34.66
N LEU A 347 1.54 18.84 -34.89
CA LEU A 347 1.05 20.11 -34.35
C LEU A 347 1.11 20.12 -32.82
N ALA A 348 0.62 19.07 -32.17
CA ALA A 348 0.61 19.02 -30.72
C ALA A 348 2.02 19.04 -30.11
N PHE A 349 2.98 18.36 -30.75
CA PHE A 349 4.39 18.45 -30.37
C PHE A 349 5.03 19.80 -30.69
N ALA A 350 4.57 20.50 -31.74
CA ALA A 350 5.03 21.87 -32.05
C ALA A 350 4.56 22.87 -30.99
N VAL A 351 3.31 22.79 -30.53
CA VAL A 351 2.79 23.60 -29.41
C VAL A 351 3.56 23.27 -28.11
N LEU A 352 3.72 21.98 -27.79
CA LEU A 352 4.44 21.52 -26.60
C LEU A 352 5.88 22.07 -26.53
N ARG A 353 6.58 22.07 -27.67
CA ARG A 353 7.97 22.53 -27.76
C ARG A 353 8.10 24.03 -28.03
N ARG A 354 6.98 24.72 -28.30
CA ARG A 354 6.96 26.10 -28.81
C ARG A 354 7.90 26.26 -30.02
N THR A 355 7.77 25.34 -30.97
CA THR A 355 8.62 25.24 -32.16
C THR A 355 8.37 26.41 -33.10
N ASP A 356 9.45 26.99 -33.64
CA ASP A 356 9.40 27.92 -34.77
C ASP A 356 9.19 27.13 -36.07
N LEU A 357 8.17 27.51 -36.85
CA LEU A 357 7.73 26.74 -38.01
C LEU A 357 8.48 27.17 -39.28
N ASP A 358 9.31 26.29 -39.83
CA ASP A 358 9.91 26.50 -41.14
C ASP A 358 8.94 26.10 -42.27
N LEU A 359 8.19 27.08 -42.79
CA LEU A 359 7.23 26.93 -43.89
C LEU A 359 7.87 26.49 -45.23
N ARG A 360 9.20 26.50 -45.35
CA ARG A 360 9.90 25.95 -46.52
C ARG A 360 9.91 24.42 -46.52
N THR A 361 9.76 23.80 -45.36
CA THR A 361 9.70 22.34 -45.21
C THR A 361 8.28 21.79 -45.36
N ALA A 362 8.15 20.55 -45.85
CA ALA A 362 6.85 19.88 -45.94
C ALA A 362 6.20 19.69 -44.55
N ALA A 363 7.02 19.39 -43.53
CA ALA A 363 6.57 19.28 -42.14
C ALA A 363 6.03 20.60 -41.59
N GLY A 364 6.74 21.71 -41.82
CA GLY A 364 6.31 23.04 -41.37
C GLY A 364 5.01 23.49 -42.03
N ARG A 365 4.81 23.22 -43.34
CA ARG A 365 3.54 23.50 -44.02
C ARG A 365 2.39 22.64 -43.50
N ALA A 366 2.63 21.36 -43.25
CA ALA A 366 1.60 20.46 -42.70
C ALA A 366 1.13 20.95 -41.32
N VAL A 367 2.07 21.28 -40.43
CA VAL A 367 1.76 21.79 -39.08
C VAL A 367 1.07 23.16 -39.13
N ALA A 368 1.52 24.07 -39.99
CA ALA A 368 0.90 25.39 -40.12
C ALA A 368 -0.52 25.31 -40.69
N GLY A 369 -0.76 24.41 -41.65
CA GLY A 369 -2.08 24.15 -42.20
C GLY A 369 -3.06 23.65 -41.14
N GLU A 370 -2.63 22.70 -40.31
CA GLU A 370 -3.44 22.19 -39.21
C GLU A 370 -3.68 23.26 -38.13
N ALA A 371 -2.65 24.03 -37.76
CA ALA A 371 -2.78 25.10 -36.76
C ALA A 371 -3.83 26.15 -37.16
N ALA A 372 -3.88 26.52 -38.44
CA ALA A 372 -4.83 27.51 -38.95
C ALA A 372 -6.30 27.07 -38.84
N ALA A 373 -6.56 25.77 -38.72
CA ALA A 373 -7.91 25.22 -38.54
C ALA A 373 -8.38 25.22 -37.07
N GLN A 374 -7.53 25.61 -36.12
CA GLN A 374 -7.77 25.42 -34.68
C GLN A 374 -7.94 26.76 -33.93
N PRO A 375 -9.17 27.14 -33.50
CA PRO A 375 -9.44 28.47 -32.93
C PRO A 375 -8.69 28.79 -31.64
N LEU A 376 -8.32 27.77 -30.87
CA LEU A 376 -7.64 27.91 -29.57
C LEU A 376 -6.12 28.00 -29.71
N ILE A 377 -5.57 27.79 -30.91
CA ILE A 377 -4.14 27.85 -31.20
C ILE A 377 -3.84 29.17 -31.90
N ARG A 378 -2.82 29.87 -31.42
CA ARG A 378 -2.36 31.15 -31.97
C ARG A 378 -0.84 31.18 -32.07
N VAL A 379 -0.33 32.09 -32.90
CA VAL A 379 1.10 32.35 -33.04
C VAL A 379 1.45 33.57 -32.19
N GLU A 380 2.33 33.38 -31.21
CA GLU A 380 2.93 34.45 -30.39
C GLU A 380 4.44 34.44 -30.59
N ASP A 381 5.02 35.56 -31.01
CA ASP A 381 6.46 35.69 -31.28
C ASP A 381 7.05 34.55 -32.16
N GLY A 382 6.31 34.17 -33.20
CA GLY A 382 6.69 33.09 -34.12
C GLY A 382 6.49 31.67 -33.57
N ARG A 383 5.91 31.51 -32.37
CA ARG A 383 5.71 30.22 -31.70
C ARG A 383 4.24 29.90 -31.52
N LEU A 384 3.89 28.62 -31.67
CA LEU A 384 2.52 28.16 -31.43
C LEU A 384 2.24 28.05 -29.92
N VAL A 385 1.11 28.62 -29.49
CA VAL A 385 0.58 28.51 -28.12
C VAL A 385 -0.91 28.19 -28.15
N MET A 386 -1.42 27.57 -27.09
CA MET A 386 -2.84 27.23 -26.94
C MET A 386 -3.43 27.77 -25.62
N SER A 387 -4.67 28.27 -25.67
CA SER A 387 -5.44 28.61 -24.46
C SER A 387 -6.18 27.37 -23.94
N THR A 388 -5.66 26.75 -22.88
CA THR A 388 -6.23 25.51 -22.31
C THR A 388 -7.49 25.76 -21.49
N PHE A 389 -8.34 24.76 -21.33
CA PHE A 389 -9.48 24.74 -20.40
C PHE A 389 -9.07 25.17 -18.98
N ALA A 390 -8.01 24.57 -18.43
CA ALA A 390 -7.51 24.92 -17.10
C ALA A 390 -7.09 26.40 -17.02
N ALA A 391 -6.40 26.91 -18.05
CA ALA A 391 -6.02 28.32 -18.09
C ALA A 391 -7.24 29.26 -18.13
N ARG A 392 -8.29 28.88 -18.88
CA ARG A 392 -9.56 29.64 -18.93
C ARG A 392 -10.29 29.64 -17.58
N VAL A 393 -10.33 28.51 -16.88
CA VAL A 393 -10.95 28.39 -15.54
C VAL A 393 -10.17 29.22 -14.51
N GLU A 394 -8.84 29.09 -14.46
CA GLU A 394 -8.02 29.86 -13.51
C GLU A 394 -8.06 31.36 -13.83
N ALA A 395 -8.14 31.75 -15.10
CA ALA A 395 -8.34 33.14 -15.49
C ALA A 395 -9.68 33.70 -15.00
N ALA A 396 -10.75 32.91 -15.03
CA ALA A 396 -12.05 33.31 -14.50
C ALA A 396 -12.00 33.55 -12.98
N PHE A 397 -11.34 32.67 -12.22
CA PHE A 397 -11.12 32.89 -10.78
C PHE A 397 -10.25 34.12 -10.50
N ALA A 398 -9.13 34.27 -11.21
CA ALA A 398 -8.22 35.40 -11.02
C ALA A 398 -8.88 36.76 -11.35
N GLN A 399 -9.88 36.77 -12.22
CA GLN A 399 -10.67 37.96 -12.58
C GLN A 399 -11.87 38.19 -11.66
N GLY A 400 -12.07 37.38 -10.61
CA GLY A 400 -13.20 37.49 -9.70
C GLY A 400 -14.55 37.13 -10.34
N ARG A 401 -14.56 36.18 -11.28
CA ARG A 401 -15.75 35.73 -12.03
C ARG A 401 -16.05 34.25 -11.77
N PRO A 402 -16.44 33.86 -10.55
CA PRO A 402 -16.67 32.46 -10.18
C PRO A 402 -17.83 31.81 -10.94
N GLU A 403 -18.83 32.56 -11.40
CA GLU A 403 -19.92 32.04 -12.23
C GLU A 403 -19.41 31.59 -13.60
N GLN A 404 -18.51 32.36 -14.21
CA GLN A 404 -17.87 31.97 -15.47
C GLN A 404 -17.02 30.70 -15.28
N ALA A 405 -16.36 30.56 -14.14
CA ALA A 405 -15.63 29.34 -13.80
C ALA A 405 -16.59 28.13 -13.64
N LEU A 406 -17.74 28.32 -13.01
CA LEU A 406 -18.77 27.28 -12.88
C LEU A 406 -19.31 26.86 -14.26
N ASP A 407 -19.59 27.81 -15.16
CA ASP A 407 -20.07 27.49 -16.51
C ASP A 407 -19.06 26.66 -17.32
N LEU A 408 -17.77 27.00 -17.24
CA LEU A 408 -16.73 26.16 -17.83
C LEU A 408 -16.66 24.77 -17.18
N LEU A 409 -16.71 24.70 -15.85
CA LEU A 409 -16.60 23.43 -15.12
C LEU A 409 -17.78 22.48 -15.36
N ARG A 410 -18.97 22.98 -15.71
CA ARG A 410 -20.12 22.15 -16.13
C ARG A 410 -19.80 21.24 -17.32
N GLU A 411 -18.88 21.66 -18.19
CA GLU A 411 -18.43 20.84 -19.34
C GLU A 411 -17.56 19.65 -18.91
N ARG A 412 -16.99 19.68 -17.70
CA ARG A 412 -16.08 18.64 -17.17
C ARG A 412 -16.50 18.23 -15.75
N PRO A 413 -17.49 17.32 -15.61
CA PRO A 413 -18.04 16.87 -14.32
C PRO A 413 -17.01 16.50 -13.25
N GLY A 414 -15.96 15.77 -13.64
CA GLY A 414 -14.89 15.37 -12.71
C GLY A 414 -14.05 16.54 -12.17
N ASP A 415 -13.86 17.60 -12.97
CA ASP A 415 -13.16 18.81 -12.56
C ASP A 415 -14.06 19.71 -11.71
N LEU A 416 -15.37 19.79 -12.03
CA LEU A 416 -16.38 20.46 -11.21
C LEU A 416 -16.38 19.92 -9.78
N VAL A 417 -16.52 18.60 -9.62
CA VAL A 417 -16.59 17.98 -8.28
C VAL A 417 -15.28 18.15 -7.50
N ARG A 418 -14.12 18.14 -8.18
CA ARG A 418 -12.82 18.41 -7.53
C ARG A 418 -12.67 19.85 -7.04
N ARG A 419 -13.37 20.79 -7.65
CA ARG A 419 -13.39 22.21 -7.30
C ARG A 419 -14.63 22.60 -6.50
N LEU A 420 -15.48 21.64 -6.11
CA LEU A 420 -16.77 21.89 -5.48
C LEU A 420 -16.67 22.79 -4.25
N VAL A 421 -15.78 22.44 -3.32
CA VAL A 421 -15.59 23.19 -2.07
C VAL A 421 -14.92 24.54 -2.31
N HIS A 422 -14.11 24.68 -3.37
CA HIS A 422 -13.57 25.99 -3.76
C HIS A 422 -14.69 26.89 -4.30
N LEU A 423 -15.51 26.37 -5.23
CA LEU A 423 -16.66 27.07 -5.80
C LEU A 423 -17.66 27.50 -4.71
N ALA A 424 -17.99 26.61 -3.77
CA ALA A 424 -18.91 26.91 -2.68
C ALA A 424 -18.43 28.08 -1.79
N ARG A 425 -17.11 28.28 -1.68
CA ARG A 425 -16.52 29.40 -0.92
C ARG A 425 -16.47 30.71 -1.69
N VAL A 426 -16.19 30.66 -3.00
CA VAL A 426 -16.00 31.88 -3.81
C VAL A 426 -17.29 32.37 -4.46
N LEU A 427 -18.30 31.51 -4.61
CA LEU A 427 -19.62 31.91 -5.08
C LEU A 427 -20.40 32.59 -3.96
N PRO A 428 -21.11 33.69 -4.26
CA PRO A 428 -21.95 34.35 -3.27
C PRO A 428 -23.16 33.47 -2.92
N PRO A 429 -23.74 33.60 -1.71
CA PRO A 429 -24.80 32.71 -1.21
C PRO A 429 -26.00 32.55 -2.16
N GLU A 430 -26.38 33.60 -2.87
CA GLU A 430 -27.50 33.60 -3.82
C GLU A 430 -27.27 32.69 -5.04
N ARG A 431 -26.03 32.23 -5.23
CA ARG A 431 -25.61 31.32 -6.32
C ARG A 431 -25.39 29.89 -5.86
N HIS A 432 -25.55 29.57 -4.57
CA HIS A 432 -25.34 28.20 -4.07
C HIS A 432 -26.34 27.20 -4.66
N ALA A 433 -27.61 27.59 -4.86
CA ALA A 433 -28.60 26.75 -5.54
C ALA A 433 -28.15 26.34 -6.96
N MET A 434 -27.52 27.26 -7.70
CA MET A 434 -26.98 27.01 -9.04
C MET A 434 -25.81 26.01 -9.02
N LEU A 435 -25.01 26.02 -7.95
CA LEU A 435 -23.94 25.05 -7.74
C LEU A 435 -24.50 23.65 -7.44
N VAL A 436 -25.52 23.56 -6.59
CA VAL A 436 -26.20 22.30 -6.25
C VAL A 436 -26.86 21.68 -7.49
N GLU A 437 -27.51 22.48 -8.33
CA GLU A 437 -28.07 22.03 -9.61
C GLU A 437 -26.99 21.49 -10.56
N ALA A 438 -25.87 22.23 -10.69
CA ALA A 438 -24.74 21.82 -11.51
C ALA A 438 -24.13 20.50 -11.01
N LEU A 439 -23.98 20.34 -9.69
CA LEU A 439 -23.52 19.10 -9.08
C LEU A 439 -24.50 17.95 -9.35
N THR A 440 -25.80 18.16 -9.14
CA THR A 440 -26.84 17.14 -9.35
C THR A 440 -26.81 16.58 -10.77
N THR A 441 -26.59 17.45 -11.75
CA THR A 441 -26.45 17.04 -13.16
C THR A 441 -25.15 16.27 -13.40
N ALA A 442 -24.03 16.76 -12.85
CA ALA A 442 -22.70 16.26 -13.13
C ALA A 442 -22.36 14.95 -12.38
N VAL A 443 -22.86 14.75 -11.17
CA VAL A 443 -22.40 13.71 -10.24
C VAL A 443 -22.56 12.30 -10.80
N SER A 444 -23.56 12.07 -11.66
CA SER A 444 -23.79 10.77 -12.31
C SER A 444 -22.63 10.30 -13.20
N ASP A 445 -21.82 11.23 -13.72
CA ASP A 445 -20.66 10.95 -14.57
C ASP A 445 -19.33 10.88 -13.78
N VAL A 446 -19.38 11.03 -12.46
CA VAL A 446 -18.18 11.16 -11.64
C VAL A 446 -17.84 9.84 -10.96
N SER A 447 -16.55 9.49 -10.96
CA SER A 447 -16.07 8.27 -10.31
C SER A 447 -16.35 8.29 -8.79
N PRO A 448 -16.73 7.15 -8.18
CA PRO A 448 -17.01 7.06 -6.74
C PRO A 448 -15.92 7.60 -5.83
N ALA A 449 -14.65 7.33 -6.14
CA ALA A 449 -13.50 7.84 -5.37
C ALA A 449 -13.41 9.37 -5.32
N VAL A 450 -13.99 10.06 -6.30
CA VAL A 450 -14.05 11.52 -6.34
C VAL A 450 -15.23 12.03 -5.55
N ILE A 451 -16.35 11.31 -5.61
CA ILE A 451 -17.55 11.60 -4.80
C ILE A 451 -17.19 11.47 -3.32
N THR A 452 -16.55 10.36 -2.91
CA THR A 452 -16.12 10.16 -1.50
C THR A 452 -15.09 11.19 -1.06
N ALA A 453 -14.13 11.54 -1.93
CA ALA A 453 -13.15 12.58 -1.63
C ALA A 453 -13.77 13.99 -1.52
N ALA A 454 -14.76 14.31 -2.36
CA ALA A 454 -15.50 15.58 -2.28
C ALA A 454 -16.39 15.62 -1.04
N LEU A 455 -17.06 14.51 -0.71
CA LEU A 455 -17.91 14.38 0.48
C LEU A 455 -17.09 14.61 1.75
N GLY A 456 -15.91 13.99 1.85
CA GLY A 456 -14.97 14.28 2.94
C GLY A 456 -14.60 15.76 3.00
N GLN A 457 -14.26 16.40 1.88
CA GLN A 457 -13.93 17.83 1.87
C GLN A 457 -15.08 18.77 2.23
N VAL A 458 -16.33 18.38 1.94
CA VAL A 458 -17.53 19.16 2.29
C VAL A 458 -17.82 19.06 3.79
N ARG A 459 -17.63 17.86 4.37
CA ARG A 459 -17.89 17.57 5.79
C ARG A 459 -16.79 18.10 6.71
N THR A 460 -15.52 17.97 6.30
CA THR A 460 -14.37 18.35 7.13
C THR A 460 -14.25 19.87 7.21
N PRO A 461 -14.47 20.48 8.40
CA PRO A 461 -14.17 21.89 8.58
C PRO A 461 -12.65 22.12 8.45
N PRO A 462 -12.21 23.33 8.06
CA PRO A 462 -10.81 23.72 8.18
C PRO A 462 -10.29 23.50 9.62
N GLY A 463 -9.13 22.86 9.74
CA GLY A 463 -8.42 22.66 11.01
C GLY A 463 -7.35 23.73 11.25
N ASP A 464 -6.39 23.43 12.11
CA ASP A 464 -5.16 24.20 12.25
C ASP A 464 -4.20 23.92 11.08
N LEU A 465 -4.11 22.67 10.64
CA LEU A 465 -3.20 22.24 9.58
C LEU A 465 -3.91 21.55 8.41
N ARG A 466 -3.34 21.74 7.23
CA ARG A 466 -3.76 21.10 6.00
C ARG A 466 -2.65 20.24 5.41
N LEU A 467 -3.05 19.04 5.00
CA LEU A 467 -2.19 18.05 4.39
C LEU A 467 -2.32 18.02 2.86
N PHE A 468 -1.18 17.99 2.16
CA PHE A 468 -1.12 17.88 0.71
C PHE A 468 -0.24 16.72 0.28
N PHE A 469 -0.75 15.93 -0.67
CA PHE A 469 -0.04 14.83 -1.32
C PHE A 469 0.26 15.20 -2.78
N PRO A 470 1.32 15.97 -3.07
CA PRO A 470 1.70 16.33 -4.43
C PRO A 470 2.01 15.11 -5.30
N ARG A 471 1.75 15.23 -6.61
CA ARG A 471 2.10 14.19 -7.59
C ARG A 471 3.62 14.11 -7.74
N GLY A 472 4.21 12.91 -7.55
CA GLY A 472 5.65 12.70 -7.75
C GLY A 472 6.33 11.66 -6.86
N GLY A 473 5.58 10.86 -6.11
CA GLY A 473 6.12 9.80 -5.25
C GLY A 473 5.81 10.04 -3.77
N THR A 474 5.97 8.99 -2.96
CA THR A 474 5.60 8.92 -1.54
C THR A 474 6.36 9.90 -0.63
N ALA A 475 7.49 10.44 -1.08
CA ALA A 475 8.48 11.12 -0.23
C ALA A 475 8.26 12.64 -0.02
N ARG A 476 7.11 13.21 -0.40
CA ARG A 476 6.89 14.67 -0.31
C ARG A 476 5.48 15.00 0.17
N ILE A 477 5.17 14.69 1.41
CA ILE A 477 3.98 15.27 2.05
C ILE A 477 4.30 16.73 2.41
N TRP A 478 3.36 17.62 2.11
CA TRP A 478 3.46 19.04 2.44
C TRP A 478 2.36 19.42 3.42
N THR A 479 2.71 20.17 4.46
CA THR A 479 1.79 20.71 5.46
C THR A 479 1.77 22.24 5.37
N ALA A 480 0.62 22.84 5.60
CA ALA A 480 0.48 24.30 5.72
C ALA A 480 -0.64 24.63 6.72
N VAL A 481 -0.61 25.84 7.28
CA VAL A 481 -1.72 26.34 8.10
C VAL A 481 -2.99 26.42 7.26
N ASP A 482 -4.13 26.02 7.84
CA ASP A 482 -5.42 26.06 7.14
C ASP A 482 -6.18 27.37 7.43
N GLU A 483 -5.96 28.38 6.58
CA GLU A 483 -6.58 29.71 6.73
C GLU A 483 -8.00 29.80 6.14
N ARG A 484 -8.63 28.68 5.78
CA ARG A 484 -9.93 28.67 5.10
C ARG A 484 -11.07 28.88 6.10
N GLU A 485 -12.14 29.53 5.66
CA GLU A 485 -13.39 29.54 6.42
C GLU A 485 -14.18 28.23 6.25
N PRO A 486 -14.87 27.75 7.31
CA PRO A 486 -15.83 26.65 7.22
C PRO A 486 -16.93 26.95 6.20
N LEU A 487 -17.43 25.92 5.52
CA LEU A 487 -18.62 26.08 4.68
C LEU A 487 -19.85 26.34 5.57
N PRO A 488 -20.78 27.22 5.18
CA PRO A 488 -22.05 27.34 5.87
C PRO A 488 -22.81 26.01 5.89
N GLY A 489 -23.52 25.73 6.99
CA GLY A 489 -24.10 24.41 7.24
C GLY A 489 -25.16 23.97 6.23
N GLU A 490 -25.99 24.90 5.74
CA GLU A 490 -27.04 24.61 4.75
C GLU A 490 -26.47 24.15 3.40
N PRO A 491 -25.57 24.91 2.73
CA PRO A 491 -24.85 24.43 1.54
C PRO A 491 -24.09 23.12 1.76
N ALA A 492 -23.42 22.95 2.91
CA ALA A 492 -22.68 21.72 3.19
C ALA A 492 -23.61 20.50 3.28
N LEU A 493 -24.80 20.67 3.88
CA LEU A 493 -25.83 19.63 3.99
C LEU A 493 -26.41 19.25 2.62
N GLU A 494 -26.76 20.24 1.79
CA GLU A 494 -27.31 20.00 0.45
C GLU A 494 -26.30 19.28 -0.46
N LEU A 495 -25.05 19.77 -0.50
CA LEU A 495 -23.97 19.16 -1.27
C LEU A 495 -23.70 17.72 -0.82
N SER A 496 -23.65 17.49 0.50
CA SER A 496 -23.48 16.14 1.07
C SER A 496 -24.64 15.21 0.70
N GLY A 497 -25.87 15.74 0.69
CA GLY A 497 -27.08 15.03 0.28
C GLY A 497 -27.03 14.55 -1.17
N VAL A 498 -26.62 15.41 -2.10
CA VAL A 498 -26.47 15.05 -3.52
C VAL A 498 -25.40 13.98 -3.72
N LEU A 499 -24.23 14.13 -3.08
CA LEU A 499 -23.12 13.18 -3.20
C LEU A 499 -23.49 11.80 -2.63
N THR A 500 -24.13 11.77 -1.45
CA THR A 500 -24.57 10.52 -0.79
C THR A 500 -25.72 9.87 -1.56
N GLY A 501 -26.68 10.68 -2.04
CA GLY A 501 -27.81 10.23 -2.83
C GLY A 501 -27.39 9.52 -4.12
N GLU A 502 -26.36 10.03 -4.81
CA GLU A 502 -25.84 9.36 -6.00
C GLU A 502 -25.19 8.00 -5.67
N MET A 503 -24.49 7.88 -4.55
CA MET A 503 -23.92 6.58 -4.12
C MET A 503 -25.02 5.55 -3.82
N LEU A 504 -26.09 5.96 -3.15
CA LEU A 504 -27.25 5.11 -2.85
C LEU A 504 -28.02 4.73 -4.13
N ARG A 505 -28.19 5.67 -5.07
CA ARG A 505 -28.82 5.42 -6.37
C ARG A 505 -28.07 4.34 -7.13
N ARG A 506 -26.73 4.45 -7.22
CA ARG A 506 -25.90 3.43 -7.88
C ARG A 506 -25.92 2.08 -7.18
N ALA A 507 -25.96 2.06 -5.85
CA ALA A 507 -26.08 0.82 -5.09
C ALA A 507 -27.43 0.12 -5.34
N THR A 508 -28.50 0.87 -5.61
CA THR A 508 -29.84 0.34 -5.94
C THR A 508 -29.86 -0.42 -7.26
N ASP A 509 -28.99 -0.04 -8.21
CA ASP A 509 -28.88 -0.69 -9.53
C ASP A 509 -28.13 -2.05 -9.48
N LEU A 510 -27.58 -2.42 -8.31
CA LEU A 510 -26.83 -3.67 -8.10
C LEU A 510 -27.73 -4.84 -7.65
N PRO A 511 -27.26 -6.10 -7.75
CA PRO A 511 -27.99 -7.25 -7.24
C PRO A 511 -28.37 -7.11 -5.76
N ARG A 512 -29.62 -7.49 -5.45
CA ARG A 512 -30.19 -7.42 -4.10
C ARG A 512 -29.74 -8.57 -3.21
N TRP A 513 -29.72 -8.30 -1.92
CA TRP A 513 -29.46 -9.25 -0.85
C TRP A 513 -30.70 -9.44 0.01
N ARG A 514 -30.89 -10.63 0.58
CA ARG A 514 -31.93 -10.85 1.59
C ARG A 514 -31.48 -10.26 2.92
N ARG A 515 -30.22 -10.50 3.28
CA ARG A 515 -29.65 -10.02 4.54
C ARG A 515 -28.19 -9.59 4.36
N ALA A 516 -27.85 -8.46 4.98
CA ALA A 516 -26.48 -8.03 5.20
C ALA A 516 -26.12 -8.18 6.69
N PHE A 517 -24.87 -8.55 6.99
CA PHE A 517 -24.30 -8.53 8.33
C PHE A 517 -23.10 -7.60 8.36
N LEU A 518 -23.15 -6.56 9.19
CA LEU A 518 -22.14 -5.50 9.25
C LEU A 518 -21.53 -5.42 10.64
N ASP A 519 -20.23 -5.17 10.70
CA ASP A 519 -19.50 -4.88 11.92
C ASP A 519 -19.29 -3.37 12.06
N GLU A 520 -19.71 -2.82 13.19
CA GLU A 520 -19.67 -1.39 13.41
C GLU A 520 -18.24 -0.85 13.59
N GLU A 521 -17.29 -1.72 13.90
CA GLU A 521 -15.86 -1.41 14.02
C GLU A 521 -15.22 -1.03 12.67
N LEU A 522 -15.89 -1.32 11.55
CA LEU A 522 -15.49 -0.84 10.22
C LEU A 522 -15.48 0.70 10.10
N ALA A 523 -16.04 1.42 11.08
CA ALA A 523 -15.99 2.88 11.12
C ALA A 523 -14.56 3.41 11.29
N ARG A 524 -13.66 2.58 11.83
CA ARG A 524 -12.23 2.89 11.99
C ARG A 524 -11.44 2.79 10.69
N LEU A 525 -12.02 2.16 9.65
CA LEU A 525 -11.34 1.95 8.38
C LEU A 525 -11.78 3.02 7.38
N ALA A 526 -10.84 3.78 6.83
CA ALA A 526 -11.13 4.75 5.79
C ALA A 526 -11.54 4.05 4.49
N ALA A 527 -12.53 4.59 3.78
CA ALA A 527 -12.89 4.07 2.47
C ALA A 527 -11.69 4.17 1.50
N PRO A 528 -11.55 3.22 0.55
CA PRO A 528 -10.43 3.18 -0.38
C PRO A 528 -10.20 4.51 -1.11
N GLY A 529 -8.99 5.04 -0.98
CA GLY A 529 -8.54 6.25 -1.64
C GLY A 529 -7.63 5.99 -2.83
N SER A 530 -6.73 6.93 -3.13
CA SER A 530 -5.66 6.68 -4.10
C SER A 530 -4.56 5.81 -3.49
N GLU A 531 -4.60 4.49 -3.74
CA GLU A 531 -3.65 3.49 -3.21
C GLU A 531 -2.30 3.46 -3.94
N ARG A 532 -2.08 4.38 -4.88
CA ARG A 532 -0.90 4.44 -5.76
C ARG A 532 0.46 4.54 -5.06
N SER A 533 0.43 5.00 -3.82
CA SER A 533 1.59 5.29 -3.00
C SER A 533 1.64 4.42 -1.74
N ALA A 534 0.81 3.37 -1.68
CA ALA A 534 0.82 2.46 -0.54
C ALA A 534 2.03 1.52 -0.64
N SER A 535 2.73 1.30 0.47
CA SER A 535 3.74 0.25 0.59
C SER A 535 3.08 -1.13 0.43
N SER A 536 3.87 -2.13 0.01
CA SER A 536 3.42 -3.52 0.03
C SER A 536 3.27 -3.96 1.48
N SER A 537 2.08 -4.42 1.88
CA SER A 537 1.80 -4.87 3.24
C SER A 537 0.88 -6.09 3.28
N LEU A 538 0.84 -6.77 4.44
CA LEU A 538 0.00 -7.95 4.66
C LEU A 538 -1.49 -7.59 4.66
N LEU A 539 -1.88 -6.54 5.39
CA LEU A 539 -3.21 -5.94 5.29
C LEU A 539 -3.20 -4.69 4.42
N ARG A 540 -4.24 -4.53 3.61
CA ARG A 540 -4.39 -3.40 2.68
C ARG A 540 -5.29 -2.35 3.31
N MET A 541 -4.67 -1.41 4.03
CA MET A 541 -5.40 -0.32 4.68
C MET A 541 -5.12 1.02 4.02
N THR A 542 -6.14 1.88 3.99
CA THR A 542 -6.00 3.27 3.53
C THR A 542 -5.45 4.14 4.65
N ARG A 543 -4.57 5.10 4.35
CA ARG A 543 -4.05 6.06 5.34
C ARG A 543 -5.17 6.71 6.14
N GLY A 544 -4.99 6.78 7.45
CA GLY A 544 -6.01 7.25 8.40
C GLY A 544 -6.94 6.15 8.90
N SER A 545 -6.83 4.92 8.40
CA SER A 545 -7.49 3.77 9.02
C SER A 545 -6.82 3.41 10.33
N ALA A 546 -7.56 2.77 11.23
CA ALA A 546 -7.06 2.29 12.50
C ALA A 546 -7.56 0.88 12.81
N VAL A 547 -6.74 0.11 13.53
CA VAL A 547 -7.14 -1.19 14.10
C VAL A 547 -6.94 -1.19 15.61
N PRO A 548 -7.85 -1.81 16.38
CA PRO A 548 -7.66 -1.98 17.81
C PRO A 548 -6.38 -2.76 18.13
N ILE A 549 -5.65 -2.31 19.13
CA ILE A 549 -4.57 -3.07 19.75
C ILE A 549 -4.90 -3.34 21.23
N PRO A 550 -4.57 -4.50 21.77
CA PRO A 550 -4.71 -4.74 23.20
C PRO A 550 -3.76 -3.84 24.00
N GLN A 551 -4.28 -3.18 25.04
CA GLN A 551 -3.50 -2.26 25.86
C GLN A 551 -2.53 -2.96 26.83
N ASP A 552 -2.74 -4.26 27.07
CA ASP A 552 -2.08 -5.03 28.11
C ASP A 552 -0.88 -5.84 27.62
N GLU A 553 -0.39 -5.54 26.41
CA GLU A 553 0.47 -6.43 25.64
C GLU A 553 1.80 -5.78 25.21
N LEU A 554 2.81 -6.64 25.03
CA LEU A 554 4.10 -6.31 24.43
C LEU A 554 3.95 -6.26 22.90
N LEU A 555 4.38 -5.15 22.28
CA LEU A 555 4.62 -5.09 20.84
C LEU A 555 6.11 -5.23 20.57
N ARG A 556 6.48 -6.06 19.59
CA ARG A 556 7.86 -6.17 19.10
C ARG A 556 7.93 -5.72 17.65
N LEU A 557 8.62 -4.62 17.42
CA LEU A 557 8.97 -4.20 16.08
C LEU A 557 10.13 -5.05 15.56
N PHE A 558 10.19 -5.26 14.25
CA PHE A 558 11.33 -5.88 13.58
C PHE A 558 11.64 -5.15 12.28
N LEU A 559 12.93 -4.98 11.98
CA LEU A 559 13.45 -4.44 10.73
C LEU A 559 14.47 -5.44 10.19
N HIS A 560 14.31 -5.90 8.96
CA HIS A 560 15.27 -6.76 8.28
C HIS A 560 15.70 -6.16 6.95
N TRP A 561 16.99 -6.26 6.63
CA TRP A 561 17.49 -5.89 5.32
C TRP A 561 18.69 -6.73 4.89
N VAL A 562 18.92 -6.74 3.57
CA VAL A 562 20.08 -7.34 2.90
C VAL A 562 20.69 -6.27 1.99
N GLU A 563 21.98 -6.01 2.18
CA GLU A 563 22.73 -5.07 1.37
C GLU A 563 23.28 -5.75 0.09
N PRO A 564 23.31 -5.05 -1.05
CA PRO A 564 23.89 -5.60 -2.28
C PRO A 564 25.41 -5.69 -2.18
N ALA A 565 25.99 -6.64 -2.92
CA ALA A 565 27.43 -6.87 -2.94
C ALA A 565 28.24 -5.58 -3.21
N GLY A 566 29.22 -5.31 -2.35
CA GLY A 566 30.14 -4.17 -2.49
C GLY A 566 29.58 -2.82 -2.04
N ARG A 567 28.36 -2.78 -1.47
CA ARG A 567 27.78 -1.54 -0.95
C ARG A 567 27.14 -1.77 0.41
N ARG A 568 27.78 -1.21 1.44
CA ARG A 568 27.24 -1.21 2.81
C ARG A 568 25.94 -0.41 2.87
N ILE A 569 24.91 -0.97 3.49
CA ILE A 569 23.66 -0.25 3.79
C ILE A 569 23.38 -0.35 5.29
N ASP A 570 23.10 0.79 5.87
CA ASP A 570 22.99 1.02 7.30
C ASP A 570 21.57 1.54 7.56
N LEU A 571 20.70 0.66 8.05
CA LEU A 571 19.31 1.00 8.36
C LEU A 571 19.13 0.95 9.87
N ASP A 572 18.45 1.95 10.42
CA ASP A 572 18.12 2.02 11.83
C ASP A 572 16.62 1.82 12.02
N LEU A 573 16.25 0.92 12.95
CA LEU A 573 14.93 0.90 13.54
C LEU A 573 14.90 1.91 14.71
N SER A 574 13.88 2.75 14.77
CA SER A 574 13.77 3.74 15.84
C SER A 574 12.32 3.88 16.29
N VAL A 575 12.15 4.26 17.56
CA VAL A 575 10.85 4.56 18.15
C VAL A 575 10.92 5.92 18.81
N ALA A 576 10.00 6.82 18.46
CA ALA A 576 9.81 8.10 19.13
C ALA A 576 8.49 8.09 19.92
N VAL A 577 8.48 8.68 21.11
CA VAL A 577 7.32 8.75 22.01
C VAL A 577 6.95 10.22 22.21
N PHE A 578 5.66 10.51 22.08
CA PHE A 578 5.09 11.84 22.28
C PHE A 578 3.92 11.80 23.27
N ASP A 579 3.69 12.90 23.97
CA ASP A 579 2.53 13.12 24.85
C ASP A 579 1.28 13.54 24.05
N GLU A 580 0.21 13.91 24.75
CA GLU A 580 -1.06 14.35 24.14
C GLU A 580 -0.93 15.65 23.33
N GLU A 581 -0.01 16.54 23.73
CA GLU A 581 0.26 17.81 23.05
C GLU A 581 1.34 17.70 21.96
N TRP A 582 1.74 16.49 21.57
CA TRP A 582 2.86 16.22 20.65
C TRP A 582 4.22 16.75 21.13
N GLY A 583 4.36 16.96 22.45
CA GLY A 583 5.62 17.14 23.14
C GLY A 583 6.43 15.85 23.10
N PHE A 584 7.73 15.98 22.86
CA PHE A 584 8.64 14.84 22.79
C PHE A 584 8.93 14.30 24.19
N VAL A 585 8.52 13.06 24.47
CA VAL A 585 8.69 12.37 25.76
C VAL A 585 9.99 11.57 25.79
N GLY A 586 10.30 10.88 24.69
CA GLY A 586 11.46 10.00 24.65
C GLY A 586 11.65 9.28 23.33
N LEU A 587 12.73 8.51 23.24
CA LEU A 587 13.01 7.66 22.10
C LEU A 587 13.75 6.39 22.53
N CYS A 588 13.74 5.42 21.62
CA CYS A 588 14.60 4.24 21.64
C CYS A 588 15.16 4.05 20.22
N ASP A 589 16.48 4.14 20.08
CA ASP A 589 17.23 4.02 18.82
C ASP A 589 18.67 3.57 19.08
N TYR A 590 19.53 3.55 18.05
CA TYR A 590 20.95 3.18 18.18
C TYR A 590 21.75 4.04 19.19
N THR A 591 21.28 5.26 19.52
CA THR A 591 21.91 6.15 20.51
C THR A 591 21.44 5.87 21.93
N ARG A 592 20.24 5.29 22.09
CA ARG A 592 19.61 4.98 23.37
C ARG A 592 18.83 3.67 23.26
N LEU A 593 19.49 2.57 23.67
CA LEU A 593 18.96 1.22 23.52
C LEU A 593 17.87 0.85 24.54
N ARG A 594 17.75 1.63 25.63
CA ARG A 594 16.71 1.45 26.65
C ARG A 594 16.09 2.79 27.03
N PHE A 595 14.78 2.80 27.14
CA PHE A 595 14.00 3.94 27.62
C PHE A 595 13.17 3.53 28.84
N ASP A 596 13.16 4.41 29.85
CA ASP A 596 12.51 4.31 31.16
C ASP A 596 12.08 2.91 31.64
N GLN A 597 12.90 2.27 32.48
CA GLN A 597 12.60 0.96 33.08
C GLN A 597 12.11 -0.09 32.08
N ASP A 598 12.74 -0.12 30.90
CA ASP A 598 12.45 -1.06 29.81
C ASP A 598 11.09 -0.85 29.14
N ALA A 599 10.52 0.35 29.26
CA ALA A 599 9.37 0.75 28.47
C ALA A 599 9.62 0.56 26.96
N LEU A 600 10.86 0.82 26.53
CA LEU A 600 11.35 0.46 25.21
C LEU A 600 12.73 -0.21 25.34
N VAL A 601 12.97 -1.29 24.58
CA VAL A 601 14.27 -1.97 24.52
C VAL A 601 14.63 -2.28 23.07
N HIS A 602 15.76 -1.75 22.60
CA HIS A 602 16.31 -1.99 21.26
C HIS A 602 17.32 -3.13 21.30
N SER A 603 17.30 -4.00 20.29
CA SER A 603 18.19 -5.17 20.19
C SER A 603 19.65 -4.86 19.83
N GLY A 604 20.04 -3.58 19.93
CA GLY A 604 21.31 -3.06 19.43
C GLY A 604 21.33 -2.76 17.92
N ASP A 605 22.32 -1.97 17.53
CA ASP A 605 22.54 -1.42 16.19
C ASP A 605 23.44 -2.33 15.35
N LEU A 606 23.01 -2.68 14.13
CA LEU A 606 23.80 -3.41 13.14
C LEU A 606 24.08 -2.56 11.90
N THR A 607 25.31 -2.07 11.74
CA THR A 607 25.64 -1.09 10.68
C THR A 607 25.97 -1.68 9.29
N SER A 608 25.67 -2.97 9.07
CA SER A 608 25.91 -3.68 7.82
C SER A 608 25.11 -4.97 7.75
N ALA A 609 24.62 -5.34 6.57
CA ALA A 609 23.76 -6.51 6.39
C ALA A 609 24.17 -7.38 5.18
N PRO A 610 25.37 -7.98 5.18
CA PRO A 610 25.88 -8.72 4.04
C PRO A 610 24.98 -9.92 3.67
N ALA A 611 24.75 -10.10 2.37
CA ALA A 611 24.11 -11.27 1.82
C ALA A 611 24.89 -12.57 2.13
N PRO A 612 24.22 -13.72 2.24
CA PRO A 612 22.78 -13.91 2.08
C PRO A 612 21.96 -13.72 3.37
N GLN A 613 22.60 -13.58 4.55
CA GLN A 613 21.87 -13.57 5.83
C GLN A 613 21.23 -12.23 6.18
N GLY A 614 21.79 -11.11 5.71
CA GLY A 614 21.30 -9.78 6.09
C GLY A 614 21.53 -9.45 7.56
N SER A 615 20.71 -8.55 8.10
CA SER A 615 20.69 -8.17 9.52
C SER A 615 19.29 -7.83 9.97
N THR A 616 19.01 -8.03 11.26
CA THR A 616 17.69 -7.75 11.84
C THR A 616 17.83 -6.96 13.13
N GLU A 617 17.06 -5.90 13.25
CA GLU A 617 16.89 -5.12 14.49
C GLU A 617 15.48 -5.31 15.03
N PHE A 618 15.35 -5.28 16.36
CA PHE A 618 14.09 -5.37 17.08
C PHE A 618 13.97 -4.24 18.09
N VAL A 619 12.73 -3.81 18.35
CA VAL A 619 12.40 -2.95 19.48
C VAL A 619 11.18 -3.49 20.20
N ASP A 620 11.35 -3.84 21.47
CA ASP A 620 10.26 -4.17 22.39
C ASP A 620 9.64 -2.91 22.95
N ILE A 621 8.31 -2.88 23.00
CA ILE A 621 7.49 -1.77 23.46
C ILE A 621 6.49 -2.29 24.50
N ASP A 622 6.73 -1.98 25.77
CA ASP A 622 5.74 -2.18 26.83
C ASP A 622 4.78 -0.99 26.86
N LEU A 623 3.59 -1.19 26.28
CA LEU A 623 2.57 -0.14 26.18
C LEU A 623 2.09 0.36 27.55
N ARG A 624 2.13 -0.47 28.61
CA ARG A 624 1.78 -0.05 29.98
C ARG A 624 2.88 0.79 30.60
N ALA A 625 4.14 0.47 30.31
CA ALA A 625 5.28 1.26 30.76
C ALA A 625 5.33 2.63 30.08
N VAL A 626 5.09 2.69 28.76
CA VAL A 626 5.05 3.96 28.03
C VAL A 626 3.97 4.91 28.59
N ARG A 627 2.79 4.39 28.94
CA ARG A 627 1.73 5.19 29.58
C ARG A 627 2.10 5.72 30.96
N ARG A 628 2.98 5.03 31.70
CA ARG A 628 3.43 5.44 33.04
C ARG A 628 4.36 6.66 33.00
N VAL A 629 4.94 6.96 31.84
CA VAL A 629 5.79 8.13 31.59
C VAL A 629 5.10 9.19 30.73
N ASP A 630 3.77 9.24 30.80
CA ASP A 630 2.91 10.20 30.08
C ASP A 630 3.04 10.14 28.55
N GLY A 631 3.56 9.02 28.01
CA GLY A 631 3.56 8.77 26.57
C GLY A 631 2.17 8.38 26.08
N ARG A 632 1.69 9.04 25.02
CA ARG A 632 0.44 8.71 24.31
C ARG A 632 0.69 8.15 22.93
N TYR A 633 1.50 8.82 22.11
CA TYR A 633 1.76 8.44 20.73
C TYR A 633 3.13 7.77 20.61
N VAL A 634 3.15 6.55 20.06
CA VAL A 634 4.39 5.82 19.78
C VAL A 634 4.56 5.70 18.27
N LEU A 635 5.67 6.22 17.76
CA LEU A 635 5.98 6.32 16.33
C LEU A 635 7.21 5.48 15.98
N PRO A 636 7.02 4.26 15.45
CA PRO A 636 8.06 3.52 14.75
C PRO A 636 8.53 4.25 13.50
N VAL A 637 9.84 4.29 13.28
CA VAL A 637 10.46 4.91 12.11
C VAL A 637 11.64 4.07 11.66
N VAL A 638 11.76 3.86 10.35
CA VAL A 638 12.95 3.28 9.71
C VAL A 638 13.74 4.39 9.04
N PHE A 639 15.01 4.53 9.39
CA PHE A 639 15.93 5.46 8.76
C PHE A 639 16.97 4.72 7.92
N SER A 640 17.28 5.23 6.73
CA SER A 640 18.48 4.86 5.99
C SER A 640 19.62 5.80 6.38
N TYR A 641 20.39 5.42 7.40
CA TYR A 641 21.42 6.26 8.01
C TYR A 641 22.42 6.82 6.98
N ASN A 642 22.84 5.97 6.04
CA ASN A 642 23.83 6.29 5.02
C ASN A 642 23.26 6.79 3.68
N ASP A 643 22.03 7.33 3.71
CA ASP A 643 21.36 8.03 2.61
C ASP A 643 21.10 7.17 1.36
N VAL A 644 20.91 5.86 1.55
CA VAL A 644 20.63 4.91 0.47
C VAL A 644 19.11 4.71 0.32
N PRO A 645 18.52 4.97 -0.87
CA PRO A 645 17.12 4.67 -1.12
C PRO A 645 16.76 3.20 -0.94
N PHE A 646 15.54 2.93 -0.47
CA PHE A 646 15.07 1.57 -0.21
C PHE A 646 15.03 0.67 -1.47
N ASP A 647 14.78 1.24 -2.65
CA ASP A 647 14.84 0.52 -3.94
C ASP A 647 16.24 0.01 -4.36
N GLN A 648 17.28 0.30 -3.57
CA GLN A 648 18.64 -0.19 -3.78
C GLN A 648 19.03 -1.31 -2.81
N LEU A 649 18.11 -1.73 -1.94
CA LEU A 649 18.26 -2.92 -1.11
C LEU A 649 18.11 -4.18 -1.98
N GLU A 650 18.82 -5.26 -1.61
CA GLU A 650 18.53 -6.58 -2.20
C GLU A 650 17.22 -7.14 -1.62
N ARG A 651 17.01 -6.91 -0.32
CA ARG A 651 15.79 -7.24 0.43
C ARG A 651 15.64 -6.24 1.58
N GLY A 652 14.41 -5.84 1.91
CA GLY A 652 14.17 -4.94 3.04
C GLY A 652 12.70 -4.93 3.46
N PHE A 653 12.42 -5.12 4.74
CA PHE A 653 11.08 -5.04 5.30
C PHE A 653 11.09 -4.66 6.78
N VAL A 654 10.01 -4.04 7.24
CA VAL A 654 9.77 -3.69 8.65
C VAL A 654 8.38 -4.20 9.06
N GLY A 655 8.19 -4.58 10.31
CA GLY A 655 6.89 -5.04 10.78
C GLY A 655 6.72 -4.99 12.28
N VAL A 656 5.58 -5.50 12.74
CA VAL A 656 5.22 -5.59 14.16
C VAL A 656 4.64 -6.96 14.48
N MET A 657 5.12 -7.51 15.60
CA MET A 657 4.59 -8.71 16.21
C MET A 657 3.84 -8.37 17.51
N ARG A 658 2.72 -9.04 17.74
CA ARG A 658 1.94 -8.92 18.96
C ARG A 658 2.26 -10.09 19.89
N GLN A 659 2.83 -9.82 21.06
CA GLN A 659 3.22 -10.86 22.03
C GLN A 659 3.95 -12.06 21.38
N PRO A 660 5.09 -11.84 20.71
CA PRO A 660 5.82 -12.94 20.08
C PRO A 660 6.39 -13.90 21.13
N ASN A 661 6.47 -15.18 20.78
CA ASN A 661 7.29 -16.15 21.52
C ASN A 661 8.71 -16.18 20.97
N GLY A 662 9.72 -16.15 21.85
CA GLY A 662 11.12 -16.12 21.41
C GLY A 662 11.47 -14.83 20.64
N LEU A 663 12.50 -14.90 19.78
CA LEU A 663 13.02 -13.73 19.06
C LEU A 663 12.08 -13.26 17.94
N PHE A 664 11.67 -14.19 17.07
CA PHE A 664 10.80 -13.95 15.92
C PHE A 664 9.74 -15.05 15.82
N ASP A 665 8.47 -14.65 15.93
CA ASP A 665 7.31 -15.55 15.90
C ASP A 665 6.47 -15.24 14.65
N PRO A 666 6.51 -16.09 13.60
CA PRO A 666 5.78 -15.84 12.36
C PRO A 666 4.26 -15.81 12.54
N ALA A 667 3.72 -16.53 13.54
CA ALA A 667 2.29 -16.49 13.85
C ALA A 667 1.88 -15.21 14.59
N ALA A 668 2.84 -14.51 15.21
CA ALA A 668 2.62 -13.24 15.89
C ALA A 668 2.78 -12.01 14.98
N VAL A 669 3.30 -12.17 13.76
CA VAL A 669 3.42 -11.08 12.78
C VAL A 669 2.01 -10.59 12.42
N GLU A 670 1.68 -9.41 12.95
CA GLU A 670 0.42 -8.73 12.67
C GLU A 670 0.54 -7.99 11.33
N GLU A 671 1.64 -7.27 11.15
CA GLU A 671 1.92 -6.50 9.93
C GLU A 671 3.38 -6.55 9.50
N ARG A 672 3.56 -6.41 8.19
CA ARG A 672 4.85 -6.26 7.52
C ARG A 672 4.69 -5.27 6.37
N PHE A 673 5.67 -4.39 6.21
CA PHE A 673 5.80 -3.39 5.16
C PHE A 673 7.11 -3.63 4.41
N ASP A 674 7.06 -3.86 3.11
CA ASP A 674 8.27 -3.95 2.31
C ASP A 674 8.86 -2.56 2.07
N LEU A 675 10.16 -2.43 2.32
CA LEU A 675 10.91 -1.20 2.06
C LEU A 675 11.15 -1.09 0.55
N SER A 676 10.52 -0.10 -0.08
CA SER A 676 10.58 0.05 -1.52
C SER A 676 10.54 1.51 -1.97
N GLY A 677 10.96 1.74 -3.21
CA GLY A 677 10.96 3.05 -3.84
C GLY A 677 12.10 3.97 -3.41
N PRO A 678 12.08 5.24 -3.87
CA PRO A 678 13.19 6.18 -3.72
C PRO A 678 13.26 6.83 -2.32
N ALA A 679 12.44 6.36 -1.38
CA ALA A 679 12.38 6.87 -0.02
C ALA A 679 13.59 6.39 0.81
N LYS A 680 13.85 7.13 1.90
CA LYS A 680 14.96 6.87 2.83
C LYS A 680 14.53 6.89 4.29
N ILE A 681 13.29 7.28 4.54
CA ILE A 681 12.67 7.34 5.85
C ILE A 681 11.24 6.86 5.67
N LEU A 682 10.85 5.85 6.44
CA LEU A 682 9.49 5.30 6.47
C LEU A 682 8.94 5.41 7.90
N MET A 683 7.76 6.00 8.03
CA MET A 683 6.91 5.95 9.22
C MET A 683 5.70 5.07 8.87
N PRO A 684 5.74 3.76 9.19
CA PRO A 684 4.74 2.80 8.70
C PRO A 684 3.37 2.97 9.39
N PHE A 685 3.37 3.17 10.71
CA PHE A 685 2.17 3.37 11.51
C PHE A 685 2.50 4.17 12.77
N GLY A 686 1.47 4.59 13.51
CA GLY A 686 1.59 5.09 14.87
C GLY A 686 0.77 4.23 15.82
N VAL A 687 1.00 4.37 17.13
CA VAL A 687 0.16 3.76 18.16
C VAL A 687 -0.36 4.87 19.06
N ASP A 688 -1.69 4.99 19.16
CA ASP A 688 -2.36 5.87 20.13
C ASP A 688 -2.79 5.04 21.35
N LEU A 689 -2.10 5.25 22.46
CA LEU A 689 -2.32 4.53 23.70
C LEU A 689 -3.60 4.93 24.43
N GLN A 690 -4.19 6.10 24.10
CA GLN A 690 -5.46 6.54 24.67
C GLN A 690 -6.63 5.84 24.00
N THR A 691 -6.66 5.83 22.66
CA THR A 691 -7.73 5.15 21.90
C THR A 691 -7.48 3.65 21.75
N LYS A 692 -6.28 3.16 22.08
CA LYS A 692 -5.84 1.76 21.95
C LYS A 692 -5.81 1.30 20.51
N GLU A 693 -5.25 2.13 19.63
CA GLU A 693 -5.30 1.88 18.20
C GLU A 693 -3.93 1.95 17.56
N LEU A 694 -3.68 1.04 16.62
CA LEU A 694 -2.63 1.18 15.63
C LEU A 694 -3.18 2.03 14.47
N ARG A 695 -2.54 3.18 14.24
CA ARG A 695 -2.89 4.20 13.25
C ARG A 695 -2.11 3.97 11.96
N TRP A 696 -2.82 3.78 10.84
CA TRP A 696 -2.20 3.52 9.54
C TRP A 696 -1.71 4.82 8.89
N TYR A 697 -0.40 5.05 8.91
CA TYR A 697 0.23 6.24 8.32
C TYR A 697 0.83 5.97 6.95
N ASP A 698 1.67 4.93 6.83
CA ASP A 698 2.43 4.56 5.63
C ASP A 698 3.00 5.79 4.89
N VAL A 699 3.79 6.57 5.63
CA VAL A 699 4.35 7.84 5.16
C VAL A 699 5.83 7.70 4.90
N ASN A 700 6.25 8.10 3.70
CA ASN A 700 7.66 8.29 3.40
C ASN A 700 8.04 9.77 3.55
N LEU A 701 9.14 10.04 4.24
CA LEU A 701 9.63 11.41 4.44
C LEU A 701 10.81 11.69 3.49
N GLY A 702 10.84 12.93 2.99
CA GLY A 702 11.94 13.41 2.17
C GLY A 702 13.18 13.67 3.02
N ALA A 703 14.32 13.10 2.62
CA ALA A 703 15.56 13.20 3.36
C ALA A 703 16.75 13.48 2.43
N ALA A 704 17.68 14.30 2.90
CA ALA A 704 18.92 14.63 2.19
C ALA A 704 20.12 14.70 3.15
N GLY A 705 21.26 14.19 2.68
CA GLY A 705 22.49 14.12 3.46
C GLY A 705 22.58 12.85 4.30
N TYR A 706 23.67 12.72 5.05
CA TYR A 706 23.96 11.56 5.89
C TYR A 706 23.37 11.74 7.31
N GLY A 707 23.22 10.64 8.05
CA GLY A 707 22.96 10.67 9.48
C GLY A 707 21.51 10.96 9.84
N HIS A 708 20.57 10.25 9.20
CA HIS A 708 19.16 10.39 9.53
C HIS A 708 18.85 9.68 10.84
N ASN A 709 18.20 10.37 11.79
CA ASN A 709 17.83 9.83 13.11
C ASN A 709 16.67 10.63 13.74
N VAL A 710 16.14 10.14 14.86
CA VAL A 710 15.04 10.81 15.59
C VAL A 710 15.44 12.19 16.07
N ALA A 711 16.66 12.39 16.57
CA ALA A 711 17.11 13.70 17.06
C ALA A 711 17.01 14.81 15.99
N ARG A 712 17.24 14.47 14.71
CA ARG A 712 17.15 15.41 13.59
C ARG A 712 15.72 15.60 13.08
N TYR A 713 14.91 14.54 13.08
CA TYR A 713 13.59 14.54 12.44
C TYR A 713 12.41 14.54 13.41
N GLY A 714 12.64 14.50 14.73
CA GLY A 714 11.61 14.36 15.77
C GLY A 714 10.48 15.39 15.66
N GLY A 715 10.81 16.66 15.45
CA GLY A 715 9.80 17.71 15.24
C GLY A 715 8.99 17.52 13.96
N GLN A 716 9.62 17.06 12.87
CA GLN A 716 8.91 16.77 11.62
C GLN A 716 8.02 15.53 11.75
N LEU A 717 8.47 14.51 12.48
CA LEU A 717 7.70 13.30 12.77
C LEU A 717 6.45 13.64 13.59
N GLY A 718 6.62 14.38 14.69
CA GLY A 718 5.51 14.84 15.53
C GLY A 718 4.53 15.70 14.73
N LEU A 719 4.99 16.70 13.99
CA LEU A 719 4.13 17.54 13.14
C LEU A 719 3.37 16.72 12.10
N MET A 720 4.03 15.76 11.44
CA MET A 720 3.42 14.91 10.43
C MET A 720 2.33 14.02 11.03
N ALA A 721 2.64 13.34 12.13
CA ALA A 721 1.69 12.48 12.84
C ALA A 721 0.51 13.30 13.40
N ALA A 722 0.76 14.46 14.01
CA ALA A 722 -0.27 15.40 14.46
C ALA A 722 -1.21 15.80 13.31
N THR A 723 -0.65 16.20 12.17
CA THR A 723 -1.46 16.58 11.00
C THR A 723 -2.26 15.39 10.47
N LEU A 724 -1.71 14.17 10.51
CA LEU A 724 -2.44 12.96 10.10
C LEU A 724 -3.59 12.66 11.07
N GLU A 725 -3.37 12.75 12.37
CA GLU A 725 -4.43 12.56 13.38
C GLU A 725 -5.50 13.64 13.28
N GLU A 726 -5.14 14.89 13.02
CA GLU A 726 -6.10 15.97 12.83
C GLU A 726 -6.95 15.76 11.57
N VAL A 727 -6.30 15.48 10.43
CA VAL A 727 -6.98 15.34 9.13
C VAL A 727 -7.74 14.02 8.98
N HIS A 728 -7.31 12.95 9.67
CA HIS A 728 -7.94 11.63 9.57
C HIS A 728 -8.77 11.23 10.80
N GLY A 729 -8.44 11.74 11.98
CA GLY A 729 -9.14 11.45 13.23
C GLY A 729 -10.42 12.26 13.44
N ALA A 730 -10.69 13.29 12.64
CA ALA A 730 -11.92 14.09 12.71
C ALA A 730 -13.22 13.29 12.42
N GLY A 731 -13.13 12.08 11.85
CA GLY A 731 -14.30 11.23 11.59
C GLY A 731 -15.17 11.66 10.41
N ASP A 732 -14.80 12.74 9.71
CA ASP A 732 -15.61 13.31 8.63
C ASP A 732 -15.45 12.63 7.26
N ARG A 733 -14.44 11.77 7.14
CA ARG A 733 -14.19 11.01 5.91
C ARG A 733 -15.14 9.82 5.81
N VAL A 734 -15.48 9.47 4.57
CA VAL A 734 -16.23 8.25 4.29
C VAL A 734 -15.43 7.04 4.79
N SER A 735 -16.02 6.29 5.70
CA SER A 735 -15.46 5.04 6.24
C SER A 735 -15.98 3.82 5.48
N LEU A 736 -15.35 2.66 5.69
CA LEU A 736 -15.88 1.39 5.20
C LEU A 736 -17.22 1.05 5.84
N TRP A 737 -17.44 1.43 7.11
CA TRP A 737 -18.76 1.33 7.74
C TRP A 737 -19.83 2.08 6.93
N GLU A 738 -19.58 3.35 6.59
CA GLU A 738 -20.56 4.15 5.85
C GLU A 738 -20.82 3.57 4.45
N LEU A 739 -19.76 3.15 3.75
CA LEU A 739 -19.88 2.50 2.44
C LEU A 739 -20.68 1.20 2.50
N CYS A 740 -20.42 0.35 3.50
CA CYS A 740 -21.17 -0.89 3.74
C CYS A 740 -22.63 -0.61 4.11
N CYS A 741 -22.90 0.44 4.89
CA CYS A 741 -24.26 0.87 5.22
C CYS A 741 -25.02 1.33 3.98
N TRP A 742 -24.38 2.06 3.05
CA TRP A 742 -25.03 2.45 1.78
C TRP A 742 -25.41 1.24 0.93
N HIS A 743 -24.49 0.28 0.81
CA HIS A 743 -24.77 -0.99 0.12
C HIS A 743 -25.92 -1.74 0.78
N ALA A 744 -25.84 -1.95 2.10
CA ALA A 744 -26.86 -2.69 2.84
C ALA A 744 -28.22 -1.99 2.79
N ALA A 745 -28.28 -0.68 2.96
CA ALA A 745 -29.53 0.09 2.92
C ALA A 745 -30.21 0.04 1.54
N ALA A 746 -29.43 0.06 0.46
CA ALA A 746 -29.95 0.03 -0.91
C ALA A 746 -30.29 -1.39 -1.39
N ARG A 747 -29.53 -2.41 -0.95
CA ARG A 747 -29.55 -3.75 -1.54
C ARG A 747 -30.22 -4.79 -0.65
N ALA A 748 -30.17 -4.66 0.67
CA ALA A 748 -30.66 -5.66 1.62
C ALA A 748 -32.11 -5.46 2.06
N ASP A 749 -32.84 -6.54 2.34
CA ASP A 749 -34.16 -6.47 2.98
C ASP A 749 -34.06 -6.37 4.52
N GLU A 750 -33.02 -6.98 5.10
CA GLU A 750 -32.70 -6.92 6.53
C GLU A 750 -31.21 -6.66 6.75
N ILE A 751 -30.85 -5.87 7.77
CA ILE A 751 -29.46 -5.56 8.12
C ILE A 751 -29.21 -5.97 9.57
N ALA A 752 -28.24 -6.86 9.79
CA ALA A 752 -27.66 -7.14 11.10
C ALA A 752 -26.48 -6.20 11.32
N VAL A 753 -26.35 -5.64 12.51
CA VAL A 753 -25.18 -4.88 12.91
C VAL A 753 -24.65 -5.47 14.20
N ARG A 754 -23.40 -5.94 14.19
CA ARG A 754 -22.62 -6.23 15.39
C ARG A 754 -22.04 -4.93 15.93
N CYS A 755 -22.45 -4.57 17.13
CA CYS A 755 -21.98 -3.39 17.84
C CYS A 755 -20.62 -3.64 18.51
N ALA A 756 -19.90 -2.58 18.89
CA ALA A 756 -18.56 -2.61 19.46
C ALA A 756 -18.55 -3.24 20.86
N ASP A 757 -19.70 -3.25 21.53
CA ASP A 757 -19.92 -3.98 22.78
C ASP A 757 -20.23 -5.48 22.57
N GLY A 758 -20.24 -5.95 21.32
CA GLY A 758 -20.54 -7.32 20.91
C GLY A 758 -22.03 -7.63 20.77
N SER A 759 -22.93 -6.70 21.10
CA SER A 759 -24.37 -6.92 20.89
C SER A 759 -24.73 -6.89 19.40
N VAL A 760 -25.77 -7.61 18.99
CA VAL A 760 -26.24 -7.59 17.60
C VAL A 760 -27.65 -6.99 17.53
N VAL A 761 -27.82 -6.00 16.66
CA VAL A 761 -29.10 -5.32 16.41
C VAL A 761 -29.52 -5.44 14.95
N GLY A 762 -30.83 -5.33 14.70
CA GLY A 762 -31.42 -5.49 13.38
C GLY A 762 -32.12 -4.22 12.89
N TYR A 763 -31.95 -3.92 11.60
CA TYR A 763 -32.63 -2.84 10.90
C TYR A 763 -33.46 -3.37 9.73
N ARG A 764 -34.63 -2.77 9.52
CA ARG A 764 -35.52 -3.01 8.39
C ARG A 764 -36.10 -1.67 7.94
N ARG A 765 -36.08 -1.43 6.63
CA ARG A 765 -36.66 -0.21 6.05
C ARG A 765 -38.17 -0.32 6.03
N GLU A 766 -38.85 0.67 6.60
CA GLU A 766 -40.31 0.78 6.48
C GLU A 766 -40.70 1.24 5.07
N PRO A 767 -41.85 0.81 4.51
CA PRO A 767 -42.26 1.21 3.16
C PRO A 767 -42.38 2.73 2.95
N SER A 768 -42.70 3.48 4.01
CA SER A 768 -42.80 4.94 4.01
C SER A 768 -41.48 5.66 4.28
N GLU A 769 -40.43 4.94 4.69
CA GLU A 769 -39.13 5.52 5.00
C GLU A 769 -38.34 5.74 3.71
N GLU A 770 -37.85 6.95 3.46
CA GLU A 770 -37.00 7.21 2.30
C GLU A 770 -35.65 6.50 2.43
N LEU A 771 -35.07 6.04 1.31
CA LEU A 771 -33.81 5.31 1.31
C LEU A 771 -32.68 6.09 1.98
N ALA A 772 -32.56 7.40 1.71
CA ALA A 772 -31.55 8.24 2.33
C ALA A 772 -31.75 8.38 3.85
N ALA A 773 -33.00 8.43 4.31
CA ALA A 773 -33.33 8.46 5.74
C ALA A 773 -32.97 7.13 6.41
N PHE A 774 -33.30 5.99 5.78
CA PHE A 774 -32.94 4.66 6.25
C PHE A 774 -31.43 4.45 6.31
N ALA A 775 -30.71 4.80 5.24
CA ALA A 775 -29.26 4.74 5.20
C ALA A 775 -28.63 5.56 6.33
N ARG A 776 -29.11 6.78 6.57
CA ARG A 776 -28.66 7.61 7.70
C ARG A 776 -28.99 6.96 9.05
N ARG A 777 -30.18 6.37 9.21
CA ARG A 777 -30.59 5.67 10.44
C ARG A 777 -29.61 4.55 10.78
N VAL A 778 -29.26 3.72 9.80
CA VAL A 778 -28.28 2.63 9.98
C VAL A 778 -26.87 3.18 10.24
N THR A 779 -26.38 4.10 9.39
CA THR A 779 -25.01 4.66 9.51
C THR A 779 -24.80 5.33 10.88
N ALA A 780 -25.78 6.08 11.37
CA ALA A 780 -25.73 6.78 12.65
C ALA A 780 -26.19 5.93 13.85
N ARG A 781 -26.51 4.64 13.64
CA ARG A 781 -26.94 3.67 14.67
C ARG A 781 -28.17 4.13 15.47
N LEU A 782 -29.14 4.72 14.77
CA LEU A 782 -30.35 5.26 15.39
C LEU A 782 -31.48 4.23 15.36
N GLU A 783 -32.18 4.04 16.48
CA GLU A 783 -33.46 3.30 16.56
C GLU A 783 -33.46 1.94 15.84
N PRO A 784 -32.79 0.91 16.40
CA PRO A 784 -32.86 -0.44 15.85
C PRO A 784 -34.26 -1.04 16.00
N ASP A 785 -34.68 -1.84 15.03
CA ASP A 785 -36.01 -2.45 15.00
C ASP A 785 -36.13 -3.67 15.92
N ARG A 786 -35.01 -4.35 16.20
CA ARG A 786 -34.93 -5.54 17.06
C ARG A 786 -33.51 -5.86 17.51
N ARG A 787 -33.38 -6.75 18.49
CA ARG A 787 -32.13 -7.43 18.84
C ARG A 787 -32.01 -8.76 18.10
N TRP A 788 -30.77 -9.14 17.80
CA TRP A 788 -30.37 -10.39 17.14
C TRP A 788 -29.19 -11.01 17.89
N ASP A 789 -28.82 -12.22 17.47
CA ASP A 789 -27.61 -12.92 17.89
C ASP A 789 -26.64 -13.03 16.69
N GLU A 790 -25.40 -13.49 16.92
CA GLU A 790 -24.36 -13.60 15.89
C GLU A 790 -24.73 -14.56 14.75
N ASP A 791 -25.58 -15.58 15.02
CA ASP A 791 -26.18 -16.49 14.02
C ASP A 791 -26.96 -15.77 12.90
N ALA A 792 -27.17 -14.46 13.03
CA ALA A 792 -27.67 -13.64 11.94
C ALA A 792 -26.76 -13.69 10.69
N ALA A 793 -25.45 -13.89 10.88
CA ALA A 793 -24.45 -14.03 9.81
C ALA A 793 -24.68 -15.29 8.95
N ASP A 794 -25.16 -16.39 9.53
CA ASP A 794 -25.40 -17.69 8.86
C ASP A 794 -26.38 -17.61 7.68
N ARG A 795 -27.19 -16.55 7.65
CA ARG A 795 -28.19 -16.31 6.61
C ARG A 795 -27.90 -15.06 5.77
N ALA A 796 -26.77 -14.41 6.00
CA ALA A 796 -26.39 -13.21 5.27
C ALA A 796 -25.85 -13.56 3.88
N ASP A 797 -26.32 -12.85 2.86
CA ASP A 797 -25.77 -12.93 1.50
C ASP A 797 -24.55 -12.01 1.35
N PHE A 798 -24.44 -11.00 2.24
CA PHE A 798 -23.31 -10.09 2.33
C PHE A 798 -22.84 -9.96 3.78
N VAL A 799 -21.54 -10.10 4.02
CA VAL A 799 -20.92 -9.94 5.34
C VAL A 799 -19.76 -8.97 5.23
N ALA A 800 -19.70 -7.96 6.11
CA ALA A 800 -18.58 -7.05 6.23
C ALA A 800 -18.14 -6.96 7.69
N VAL A 801 -16.96 -7.49 8.01
CA VAL A 801 -16.45 -7.63 9.38
C VAL A 801 -14.99 -7.22 9.51
N LEU A 802 -14.56 -6.83 10.71
CA LEU A 802 -13.13 -6.60 10.96
C LEU A 802 -12.38 -7.95 11.00
N ALA A 803 -12.91 -8.92 11.74
CA ALA A 803 -12.38 -10.28 11.80
C ALA A 803 -13.41 -11.29 11.25
N GLY A 804 -12.93 -12.29 10.51
CA GLY A 804 -13.72 -13.40 9.97
C GLY A 804 -14.05 -14.46 11.02
N ASP A 805 -14.57 -14.02 12.16
CA ASP A 805 -14.99 -14.84 13.31
C ASP A 805 -16.49 -15.20 13.27
N VAL A 806 -17.09 -15.15 12.08
CA VAL A 806 -18.50 -15.45 11.82
C VAL A 806 -18.64 -16.60 10.83
N THR A 807 -19.82 -17.23 10.79
CA THR A 807 -20.12 -18.32 9.85
C THR A 807 -21.08 -17.84 8.76
N PRO A 808 -20.60 -17.24 7.66
CA PRO A 808 -21.47 -16.77 6.59
C PRO A 808 -22.15 -17.93 5.83
N ARG A 809 -23.27 -17.62 5.16
CA ARG A 809 -23.91 -18.54 4.21
C ARG A 809 -22.94 -18.94 3.09
N PRO A 810 -22.93 -20.22 2.65
CA PRO A 810 -22.19 -20.60 1.45
C PRO A 810 -22.60 -19.78 0.21
N GLY A 811 -21.61 -19.23 -0.48
CA GLY A 811 -21.77 -18.32 -1.62
C GLY A 811 -21.95 -16.85 -1.25
N ALA A 812 -21.89 -16.48 0.03
CA ALA A 812 -21.96 -15.09 0.45
C ALA A 812 -20.77 -14.27 -0.05
N GLU A 813 -21.01 -13.00 -0.35
CA GLU A 813 -19.96 -11.99 -0.56
C GLU A 813 -19.44 -11.54 0.82
N VAL A 814 -18.13 -11.67 1.06
CA VAL A 814 -17.55 -11.38 2.37
C VAL A 814 -16.37 -10.42 2.26
N TYR A 815 -16.49 -9.26 2.91
CA TYR A 815 -15.35 -8.42 3.27
C TYR A 815 -14.92 -8.76 4.71
N ALA A 816 -13.66 -9.15 4.88
CA ALA A 816 -13.05 -9.31 6.20
C ALA A 816 -11.64 -8.73 6.16
N LEU A 817 -11.31 -7.78 7.05
CA LEU A 817 -9.93 -7.27 7.13
C LEU A 817 -8.98 -8.41 7.52
N HIS A 818 -9.35 -9.20 8.54
CA HIS A 818 -8.67 -10.43 8.91
C HIS A 818 -9.58 -11.62 8.58
N PRO A 819 -9.40 -12.33 7.45
CA PRO A 819 -10.30 -13.44 7.07
C PRO A 819 -10.32 -14.62 8.03
N ARG A 820 -9.30 -14.77 8.90
CA ARG A 820 -9.19 -15.87 9.88
C ARG A 820 -9.44 -17.25 9.22
N LEU A 821 -10.48 -17.96 9.65
CA LEU A 821 -10.82 -19.32 9.21
C LEU A 821 -11.87 -19.36 8.10
N LEU A 822 -12.23 -18.23 7.49
CA LEU A 822 -13.14 -18.19 6.34
C LEU A 822 -12.55 -18.96 5.15
N ASP A 823 -13.28 -19.96 4.66
CA ASP A 823 -12.83 -20.79 3.54
C ASP A 823 -13.21 -20.16 2.20
N HIS A 824 -12.19 -19.82 1.39
CA HIS A 824 -12.32 -19.33 0.02
C HIS A 824 -13.15 -20.24 -0.90
N ALA A 825 -13.27 -21.54 -0.58
CA ALA A 825 -14.12 -22.47 -1.33
C ALA A 825 -15.62 -22.32 -1.02
N SER A 826 -15.95 -21.71 0.13
CA SER A 826 -17.32 -21.56 0.62
C SER A 826 -17.88 -20.16 0.43
N VAL A 827 -17.04 -19.13 0.35
CA VAL A 827 -17.45 -17.73 0.26
C VAL A 827 -16.67 -16.95 -0.80
N ALA A 828 -17.28 -15.90 -1.33
CA ALA A 828 -16.63 -14.96 -2.22
C ALA A 828 -15.97 -13.83 -1.40
N LEU A 829 -14.70 -14.03 -1.03
CA LEU A 829 -13.92 -12.98 -0.35
C LEU A 829 -13.60 -11.82 -1.31
N ILE A 830 -14.06 -10.63 -0.93
CA ILE A 830 -13.87 -9.36 -1.66
C ILE A 830 -12.95 -8.42 -0.88
N ASP A 831 -12.32 -7.46 -1.58
CA ASP A 831 -11.48 -6.43 -0.97
C ASP A 831 -12.23 -5.10 -0.80
N ALA A 832 -11.68 -4.21 0.02
CA ALA A 832 -12.27 -2.89 0.24
C ALA A 832 -12.45 -2.08 -1.08
N PRO A 833 -11.46 -2.04 -2.00
CA PRO A 833 -11.62 -1.40 -3.31
C PRO A 833 -12.82 -1.89 -4.13
N HIS A 834 -13.16 -3.18 -4.04
CA HIS A 834 -14.31 -3.76 -4.73
C HIS A 834 -15.62 -3.06 -4.34
N LEU A 835 -15.85 -2.81 -3.04
CA LEU A 835 -17.05 -2.15 -2.52
C LEU A 835 -17.29 -0.77 -3.13
N LEU A 836 -16.22 -0.03 -3.42
CA LEU A 836 -16.30 1.29 -4.05
C LEU A 836 -16.37 1.20 -5.58
N ALA A 837 -15.66 0.23 -6.16
CA ALA A 837 -15.54 0.02 -7.60
C ALA A 837 -16.86 -0.37 -8.26
N VAL A 838 -17.67 -1.21 -7.62
CA VAL A 838 -18.97 -1.63 -8.18
C VAL A 838 -19.96 -0.47 -8.34
N LEU A 839 -19.73 0.65 -7.64
CA LEU A 839 -20.55 1.87 -7.72
C LEU A 839 -20.09 2.83 -8.83
N ALA A 840 -19.18 2.45 -9.71
CA ALA A 840 -18.75 3.35 -10.78
C ALA A 840 -19.79 3.39 -11.92
N PRO A 841 -19.90 4.54 -12.62
CA PRO A 841 -20.91 4.70 -13.65
C PRO A 841 -20.67 3.71 -14.80
N ASP A 842 -21.75 3.21 -15.40
CA ASP A 842 -21.67 2.41 -16.62
C ASP A 842 -21.41 3.32 -17.82
N THR A 843 -20.16 3.32 -18.27
CA THR A 843 -19.69 4.11 -19.41
C THR A 843 -20.12 3.54 -20.76
N ARG A 844 -20.57 2.27 -20.84
CA ARG A 844 -20.93 1.60 -22.10
C ARG A 844 -22.31 2.04 -22.61
N ALA A 845 -23.28 2.23 -21.72
CA ALA A 845 -24.62 2.68 -22.09
C ALA A 845 -24.65 4.04 -22.81
N ARG A 846 -23.60 4.87 -22.65
CA ARG A 846 -23.54 6.23 -23.18
C ARG A 846 -22.65 6.40 -24.42
N ALA A 847 -21.68 5.52 -24.67
CA ALA A 847 -20.88 5.56 -25.90
C ALA A 847 -21.76 5.34 -27.15
N THR A 848 -22.80 4.50 -27.03
CA THR A 848 -23.82 4.26 -28.06
C THR A 848 -24.74 5.45 -28.29
N LEU A 849 -24.93 6.34 -27.30
CA LEU A 849 -25.79 7.52 -27.42
C LEU A 849 -25.06 8.76 -27.97
N ARG A 850 -23.72 8.79 -27.90
CA ARG A 850 -22.91 9.87 -28.50
C ARG A 850 -22.42 9.56 -29.92
N ALA A 851 -22.59 8.32 -30.38
CA ALA A 851 -22.24 7.87 -31.72
C ALA A 851 -23.41 7.95 -32.73
N VAL A 852 -24.57 8.50 -32.32
CA VAL A 852 -25.77 8.69 -33.14
C VAL A 852 -25.98 10.18 -33.43
#